data_AF-A0A7X7FKT7-F1
#
_entry.id   AF-A0A7X7FKT7-F1
#
_cell.length_a   1.000
_cell.length_b   1.000
_cell.length_c   1.000
_cell.angle_alpha   90.00
_cell.angle_beta   90.00
_cell.angle_gamma   90.00
#
_symmetry.space_group_name_H-M   'P 1'
#
loop_
_entity.id
_entity.type
_entity.pdbx_description
1 polymer ?
#
loop_
_entity_poly.entity_id
_entity_poly.type
_entity_poly.pdbx_seq_one_letter_code
_entity_poly.pdbx_strand_id
1 'polypeptide(L)'
;RFENEQWQSEEDLCRAHLEQATRKDRSLIANGDMERAQELVEPGRASAEQWTRTSPNCLIVRESPHEGQWCAKAVVPPSDADKGPTFWQEVSCKPGTLYQVSGWLRSEKVVETGMAYIALYQHDGQGKLVAFNDFAVARGTANWAYHKLVVTTGPSVQRLMVKFGLYQTHGTAWFDDIRLSDITGGRVRPMNTSTGKPMDGLVVAPEQIGMFDASYPLKRAVGIHTAAGQRFFSGEIGVSQPLTGWAASGVIGGNNARWIPLVEAVDRYGRPRGAAGAMLVHYNGHYAASCWAYFGVDNVDLFAEMHGPMAQGLANAARFMTARTFLRNLKTDHRFYKPGEQATASVAIDNRGRSASRVKITIIASGRQTDPRQLESMPLLRQEYIVTIPAGKAEEIAVQITIPETPRNLYEVRAILEPPRGHAESFIIDEMVTGFVVDSDAAIKAGPELRFKDNYFTVNGRPMFLFGTDAFAYTYKSSYSNPLTWAADMQACEDVGLNLYENLNHVRPNWEMTEDDWRDFRAMGQLSQRQGLVYMPGMLIGHNVAVGDEMLARQSALCAQYAERFKDLPGLLYYINGDYQMMLDQHPKEVEILWNRWLKDRYETTDKLRAAWGEVAAKMEIGRMPFWPPDSGKWNDTAIVDRMRFQNWLTRRWNESHVAAIRKRDSLHPITSEYYQIPFGGMDLIQTIDGQDVSNFGFFSTPGKDIDILPLKIRFNDLRVRGKGVALGEYGVKTHPAWSVENGATDYHIVRSEEEQIQLFMAVAHYALGMGAGKVQNWCLQDAQDSVFPWGLFYPNQLIPKDVAYVHRNQSLIWRHFSPRYVAPELTVCVPNNLRLGNFEAVGRDVADRCFETLLGLHYDFNVIDDHHLADVPDDTKAIIYPSPFSLGDETYQRLLTLSRKGVHILV
;
A
#
# COMPACT_ATOMS: atom_id res chain seq x y z
N ARG A 1 16.29 -18.81 -27.87
CA ARG A 1 17.11 -18.25 -28.98
C ARG A 1 17.12 -19.29 -30.10
N PHE A 2 17.13 -18.87 -31.37
CA PHE A 2 17.27 -19.79 -32.50
C PHE A 2 18.74 -19.80 -32.94
N GLU A 3 19.55 -20.65 -32.32
CA GLU A 3 20.94 -20.89 -32.72
C GLU A 3 21.02 -22.34 -33.23
N ASN A 4 21.67 -22.57 -34.38
CA ASN A 4 21.85 -23.89 -35.01
C ASN A 4 20.55 -24.70 -35.27
N GLU A 5 19.47 -24.03 -35.69
CA GLU A 5 18.18 -24.67 -36.03
C GLU A 5 17.48 -25.41 -34.88
N GLN A 6 17.93 -25.23 -33.63
CA GLN A 6 17.28 -25.78 -32.45
C GLN A 6 16.78 -24.68 -31.51
N TRP A 7 15.54 -24.82 -31.07
CA TRP A 7 14.98 -23.98 -30.01
C TRP A 7 15.62 -24.37 -28.68
N GLN A 8 16.39 -23.45 -28.10
CA GLN A 8 16.76 -23.54 -26.68
C GLN A 8 15.80 -22.69 -25.85
N SER A 9 15.25 -23.29 -24.80
CA SER A 9 14.42 -22.60 -23.83
C SER A 9 15.28 -21.58 -23.04
N GLU A 10 14.65 -20.51 -22.56
CA GLU A 10 15.33 -19.56 -21.67
C GLU A 10 15.76 -20.25 -20.36
N GLU A 11 14.95 -21.20 -19.87
CA GLU A 11 15.27 -22.05 -18.72
C GLU A 11 16.60 -22.79 -18.87
N ASP A 12 16.84 -23.41 -20.01
CA ASP A 12 18.08 -24.16 -20.25
C ASP A 12 19.29 -23.23 -20.34
N LEU A 13 19.14 -22.08 -21.00
CA LEU A 13 20.18 -21.06 -21.12
C LEU A 13 20.55 -20.48 -19.75
N CYS A 14 19.56 -20.09 -18.95
CA CYS A 14 19.77 -19.55 -17.62
C CYS A 14 20.40 -20.61 -16.69
N ARG A 15 19.95 -21.86 -16.76
CA ARG A 15 20.52 -22.97 -15.98
C ARG A 15 21.99 -23.19 -16.32
N ALA A 16 22.33 -23.29 -17.61
CA ALA A 16 23.71 -23.44 -18.06
C ALA A 16 24.58 -22.26 -17.61
N HIS A 17 24.05 -21.04 -17.67
CA HIS A 17 24.76 -19.85 -17.20
C HIS A 17 24.98 -19.87 -15.68
N LEU A 18 23.97 -20.26 -14.90
CA LEU A 18 24.06 -20.37 -13.44
C LEU A 18 25.06 -21.45 -13.02
N GLU A 19 25.01 -22.63 -13.64
CA GLU A 19 25.97 -23.71 -13.42
C GLU A 19 27.39 -23.24 -13.71
N GLN A 20 27.60 -22.52 -14.82
CA GLN A 20 28.90 -21.98 -15.18
C GLN A 20 29.38 -20.90 -14.18
N ALA A 21 28.49 -20.00 -13.74
CA ALA A 21 28.80 -18.91 -12.84
C ALA A 21 29.13 -19.35 -11.41
N THR A 22 28.52 -20.45 -10.95
CA THR A 22 28.63 -20.95 -9.56
C THR A 22 29.73 -22.00 -9.36
N ARG A 23 30.52 -22.27 -10.40
CA ARG A 23 31.69 -23.15 -10.31
C ARG A 23 32.71 -22.64 -9.29
N LYS A 24 33.32 -23.56 -8.54
CA LYS A 24 34.30 -23.29 -7.47
C LYS A 24 35.49 -22.44 -7.96
N ASP A 25 35.99 -22.71 -9.16
CA ASP A 25 37.11 -21.99 -9.78
C ASP A 25 36.76 -20.58 -10.28
N ARG A 26 35.47 -20.20 -10.24
CA ARG A 26 34.97 -18.88 -10.65
C ARG A 26 34.42 -18.04 -9.51
N SER A 27 34.54 -18.52 -8.26
CA SER A 27 34.18 -17.72 -7.09
C SER A 27 34.98 -16.42 -7.09
N LEU A 28 34.28 -15.31 -6.82
CA LEU A 28 34.87 -13.99 -6.59
C LEU A 28 35.61 -13.92 -5.25
N ILE A 29 35.32 -14.84 -4.32
CA ILE A 29 36.05 -14.99 -3.07
C ILE A 29 37.30 -15.81 -3.30
N ALA A 30 38.45 -15.22 -2.97
CA ALA A 30 39.73 -15.88 -2.99
C ALA A 30 39.86 -16.81 -1.77
N ASN A 31 40.34 -18.04 -2.02
CA ASN A 31 40.58 -19.07 -1.01
C ASN A 31 39.35 -19.38 -0.13
N GLY A 32 38.15 -19.39 -0.74
CA GLY A 32 36.92 -19.71 -0.02
C GLY A 32 36.82 -21.18 0.43
N ASP A 33 37.57 -22.07 -0.21
CA ASP A 33 37.77 -23.47 0.15
C ASP A 33 38.83 -23.69 1.23
N MET A 34 39.53 -22.64 1.65
CA MET A 34 40.56 -22.66 2.70
C MET A 34 41.79 -23.55 2.39
N GLU A 35 41.93 -24.07 1.17
CA GLU A 35 42.98 -25.03 0.81
C GLU A 35 44.33 -24.39 0.49
N ARG A 36 44.37 -23.09 0.18
CA ARG A 36 45.64 -22.39 -0.03
C ARG A 36 46.22 -22.01 1.32
N ALA A 37 47.41 -22.52 1.62
CA ALA A 37 48.21 -22.10 2.76
C ALA A 37 48.63 -20.63 2.58
N GLN A 38 47.82 -19.71 3.12
CA GLN A 38 48.07 -18.28 3.14
C GLN A 38 47.98 -17.79 4.59
N GLU A 39 48.89 -16.91 4.99
CA GLU A 39 48.78 -16.23 6.28
C GLU A 39 47.50 -15.37 6.30
N LEU A 40 46.70 -15.50 7.37
CA LEU A 40 45.55 -14.63 7.59
C LEU A 40 46.05 -13.20 7.80
N VAL A 41 45.39 -12.25 7.16
CA VAL A 41 45.78 -10.84 7.29
C VAL A 41 45.42 -10.35 8.69
N GLU A 42 46.39 -9.73 9.36
CA GLU A 42 46.26 -9.19 10.71
C GLU A 42 45.16 -8.11 10.83
N PRO A 43 44.58 -7.92 12.02
CA PRO A 43 43.49 -6.98 12.25
C PRO A 43 43.79 -5.57 11.71
N GLY A 44 42.84 -5.01 10.95
CA GLY A 44 42.90 -3.63 10.45
C GLY A 44 43.47 -3.45 9.04
N ARG A 45 43.81 -4.52 8.30
CA ARG A 45 44.19 -4.46 6.89
C ARG A 45 43.23 -5.25 5.99
N ALA A 46 42.71 -4.60 4.96
CA ALA A 46 41.84 -5.22 3.95
C ALA A 46 42.67 -5.93 2.88
N SER A 47 42.23 -7.11 2.44
CA SER A 47 42.76 -7.79 1.26
C SER A 47 41.60 -8.36 0.42
N ALA A 48 41.72 -8.26 -0.90
CA ALA A 48 40.81 -8.90 -1.84
C ALA A 48 41.26 -10.33 -2.19
N GLU A 49 42.50 -10.70 -1.86
CA GLU A 49 43.10 -11.98 -2.26
C GLU A 49 43.29 -12.96 -1.09
N GLN A 50 43.05 -12.50 0.14
CA GLN A 50 43.27 -13.24 1.38
C GLN A 50 42.15 -12.97 2.38
N TRP A 51 41.93 -13.89 3.32
CA TRP A 51 40.99 -13.66 4.43
C TRP A 51 41.64 -12.79 5.51
N THR A 52 40.92 -11.75 5.94
CA THR A 52 41.29 -10.95 7.11
C THR A 52 40.60 -11.49 8.35
N ARG A 53 41.29 -11.49 9.50
CA ARG A 53 40.73 -11.86 10.81
C ARG A 53 40.63 -10.67 11.75
N THR A 54 39.66 -10.69 12.66
CA THR A 54 39.56 -9.69 13.74
C THR A 54 40.29 -10.10 15.01
N SER A 55 40.67 -11.36 15.14
CA SER A 55 41.13 -11.96 16.40
C SER A 55 42.07 -13.15 16.17
N PRO A 56 43.03 -13.42 17.08
CA PRO A 56 43.80 -14.66 17.07
C PRO A 56 42.94 -15.92 17.22
N ASN A 57 41.69 -15.78 17.69
CA ASN A 57 40.71 -16.86 17.80
C ASN A 57 40.11 -17.31 16.44
N CYS A 58 40.53 -16.67 15.34
CA CYS A 58 40.25 -17.08 13.97
C CYS A 58 41.44 -17.87 13.41
N LEU A 59 41.22 -19.16 13.14
CA LEU A 59 42.24 -20.13 12.72
C LEU A 59 41.83 -20.85 11.43
N ILE A 60 42.82 -21.29 10.62
CA ILE A 60 42.61 -22.29 9.58
C ILE A 60 43.13 -23.63 10.12
N VAL A 61 42.29 -24.67 10.12
CA VAL A 61 42.54 -25.93 10.82
C VAL A 61 42.18 -27.14 9.96
N ARG A 62 42.67 -28.32 10.33
CA ARG A 62 42.34 -29.62 9.70
C ARG A 62 41.24 -30.39 10.45
N GLU A 63 40.52 -29.70 11.34
CA GLU A 63 39.57 -30.33 12.26
C GLU A 63 38.24 -30.65 11.57
N SER A 64 38.20 -31.80 10.88
CA SER A 64 36.98 -32.31 10.21
C SER A 64 36.40 -31.28 9.22
N PRO A 65 37.17 -30.84 8.20
CA PRO A 65 36.68 -30.00 7.13
C PRO A 65 35.47 -30.63 6.43
N HIS A 66 34.63 -29.81 5.81
CA HIS A 66 33.50 -30.31 5.04
C HIS A 66 33.98 -30.92 3.71
N GLU A 67 34.92 -30.22 3.04
CA GLU A 67 35.55 -30.67 1.80
C GLU A 67 37.05 -30.35 1.86
N GLY A 68 37.92 -31.16 1.23
CA GLY A 68 39.35 -30.88 1.23
C GLY A 68 40.07 -31.24 2.55
N GLN A 69 41.16 -30.53 2.85
CA GLN A 69 42.03 -30.77 4.00
C GLN A 69 41.90 -29.70 5.10
N TRP A 70 41.37 -28.52 4.79
CA TRP A 70 41.37 -27.36 5.66
C TRP A 70 40.00 -26.69 5.74
N CYS A 71 39.67 -26.11 6.90
CA CYS A 71 38.50 -25.27 7.08
C CYS A 71 38.81 -24.11 8.03
N ALA A 72 37.99 -23.06 8.00
CA ALA A 72 38.12 -21.95 8.93
C ALA A 72 37.42 -22.28 10.26
N LYS A 73 38.01 -21.87 11.37
CA LYS A 73 37.51 -22.07 12.74
C LYS A 73 37.52 -20.75 13.49
N ALA A 74 36.39 -20.42 14.11
CA ALA A 74 36.27 -19.35 15.10
C ALA A 74 35.91 -19.97 16.46
N VAL A 75 36.65 -19.63 17.51
CA VAL A 75 36.46 -20.22 18.84
C VAL A 75 36.48 -19.14 19.93
N VAL A 76 35.50 -19.16 20.82
CA VAL A 76 35.49 -18.29 22.01
C VAL A 76 35.30 -19.16 23.25
N PRO A 77 36.37 -19.40 24.03
CA PRO A 77 36.25 -20.06 25.34
C PRO A 77 35.33 -19.29 26.30
N PRO A 78 34.68 -19.94 27.29
CA PRO A 78 33.78 -19.27 28.23
C PRO A 78 34.40 -18.11 29.02
N SER A 79 35.71 -18.15 29.26
CA SER A 79 36.46 -17.13 30.02
C SER A 79 37.04 -16.01 29.16
N ASP A 80 36.90 -16.09 27.84
CA ASP A 80 37.46 -15.10 26.91
C ASP A 80 36.56 -13.86 26.80
N ALA A 81 37.17 -12.69 26.72
CA ALA A 81 36.49 -11.41 26.59
C ALA A 81 36.08 -11.10 25.14
N ASP A 82 36.77 -11.70 24.16
CA ASP A 82 36.45 -11.52 22.73
C ASP A 82 35.28 -12.42 22.32
N LYS A 83 34.06 -11.87 22.37
CA LYS A 83 32.85 -12.57 21.95
C LYS A 83 32.52 -12.41 20.45
N GLY A 84 33.47 -11.93 19.63
CA GLY A 84 33.23 -11.52 18.25
C GLY A 84 34.27 -11.94 17.19
N PRO A 85 35.01 -13.06 17.30
CA PRO A 85 36.02 -13.42 16.30
C PRO A 85 35.37 -13.66 14.93
N THR A 86 35.85 -12.94 13.93
CA THR A 86 35.24 -12.87 12.59
C THR A 86 36.32 -12.90 11.51
N PHE A 87 36.05 -13.68 10.46
CA PHE A 87 36.73 -13.62 9.18
C PHE A 87 35.97 -12.72 8.23
N TRP A 88 36.69 -11.99 7.37
CA TRP A 88 36.05 -11.24 6.31
C TRP A 88 36.97 -11.08 5.09
N GLN A 89 36.34 -10.94 3.93
CA GLN A 89 36.99 -10.56 2.68
C GLN A 89 36.06 -9.61 1.93
N GLU A 90 36.64 -8.59 1.31
CA GLU A 90 35.90 -7.59 0.53
C GLU A 90 36.25 -7.74 -0.95
N VAL A 91 35.23 -7.70 -1.80
CA VAL A 91 35.36 -7.76 -3.26
C VAL A 91 34.65 -6.58 -3.90
N SER A 92 35.18 -6.10 -5.02
CA SER A 92 34.49 -5.12 -5.85
C SER A 92 33.28 -5.75 -6.53
N CYS A 93 32.18 -5.00 -6.65
CA CYS A 93 30.97 -5.44 -7.33
C CYS A 93 30.41 -4.32 -8.21
N LYS A 94 29.49 -4.70 -9.10
CA LYS A 94 28.71 -3.78 -9.92
C LYS A 94 27.37 -3.45 -9.23
N PRO A 95 26.86 -2.21 -9.35
CA PRO A 95 25.50 -1.88 -8.94
C PRO A 95 24.44 -2.67 -9.74
N GLY A 96 23.26 -2.90 -9.16
CA GLY A 96 22.11 -3.54 -9.83
C GLY A 96 22.36 -4.96 -10.35
N THR A 97 23.39 -5.63 -9.83
CA THR A 97 23.89 -6.91 -10.34
C THR A 97 23.52 -8.03 -9.37
N LEU A 98 23.20 -9.21 -9.91
CA LEU A 98 22.69 -10.33 -9.13
C LEU A 98 23.84 -11.24 -8.68
N TYR A 99 24.02 -11.39 -7.37
CA TYR A 99 25.05 -12.24 -6.79
C TYR A 99 24.44 -13.38 -5.98
N GLN A 100 25.11 -14.53 -5.97
CA GLN A 100 24.86 -15.62 -5.05
C GLN A 100 26.05 -15.77 -4.11
N VAL A 101 25.81 -15.71 -2.80
CA VAL A 101 26.77 -16.09 -1.76
C VAL A 101 26.35 -17.42 -1.15
N SER A 102 27.31 -18.29 -0.85
CA SER A 102 27.04 -19.57 -0.17
C SER A 102 28.19 -20.02 0.69
N GLY A 103 27.94 -20.95 1.59
CA GLY A 103 28.97 -21.56 2.43
C GLY A 103 28.42 -22.65 3.33
N TRP A 104 29.32 -23.46 3.88
CA TRP A 104 29.00 -24.46 4.88
C TRP A 104 29.28 -23.93 6.29
N LEU A 105 28.39 -24.25 7.23
CA LEU A 105 28.49 -23.88 8.63
C LEU A 105 28.29 -25.11 9.52
N ARG A 106 29.19 -25.30 10.50
CA ARG A 106 29.04 -26.25 11.61
C ARG A 106 29.28 -25.51 12.92
N SER A 107 28.58 -25.88 13.99
CA SER A 107 28.78 -25.27 15.31
C SER A 107 28.85 -26.30 16.43
N GLU A 108 29.55 -25.94 17.51
CA GLU A 108 29.57 -26.68 18.76
C GLU A 108 29.40 -25.73 19.94
N LYS A 109 28.41 -26.01 20.80
CA LYS A 109 28.16 -25.32 22.08
C LYS A 109 28.07 -23.80 21.95
N VAL A 110 27.48 -23.30 20.86
CA VAL A 110 27.21 -21.87 20.68
C VAL A 110 26.07 -21.44 21.60
N VAL A 111 26.34 -20.53 22.54
CA VAL A 111 25.34 -20.08 23.53
C VAL A 111 24.23 -19.26 22.86
N GLU A 112 22.98 -19.48 23.28
CA GLU A 112 21.77 -18.92 22.64
C GLU A 112 21.67 -17.38 22.67
N THR A 113 22.37 -16.71 23.59
CA THR A 113 22.40 -15.24 23.69
C THR A 113 23.07 -14.55 22.49
N GLY A 114 23.77 -15.31 21.64
CA GLY A 114 24.37 -14.82 20.40
C GLY A 114 24.27 -15.85 19.28
N MET A 115 25.24 -15.86 18.35
CA MET A 115 25.18 -16.74 17.16
C MET A 115 26.53 -17.03 16.51
N ALA A 116 26.61 -18.16 15.81
CA ALA A 116 27.55 -18.38 14.71
C ALA A 116 26.87 -18.00 13.39
N TYR A 117 27.58 -17.31 12.49
CA TYR A 117 26.94 -16.73 11.32
C TYR A 117 27.80 -16.68 10.05
N ILE A 118 27.13 -16.64 8.90
CA ILE A 118 27.68 -16.19 7.61
C ILE A 118 26.81 -15.03 7.12
N ALA A 119 27.45 -13.96 6.66
CA ALA A 119 26.80 -12.74 6.25
C ALA A 119 27.40 -12.10 5.01
N LEU A 120 26.58 -11.29 4.34
CA LEU A 120 26.98 -10.46 3.20
C LEU A 120 26.60 -9.01 3.47
N TYR A 121 27.60 -8.15 3.48
CA TYR A 121 27.48 -6.71 3.71
C TYR A 121 27.71 -5.97 2.39
N GLN A 122 26.91 -4.95 2.12
CA GLN A 122 26.95 -4.13 0.91
C GLN A 122 27.42 -2.72 1.25
N HIS A 123 28.53 -2.28 0.69
CA HIS A 123 29.06 -0.92 0.89
C HIS A 123 29.01 -0.11 -0.40
N ASP A 124 28.81 1.20 -0.25
CA ASP A 124 28.99 2.14 -1.34
C ASP A 124 30.46 2.46 -1.62
N GLY A 125 30.70 3.33 -2.62
CA GLY A 125 32.04 3.77 -2.99
C GLY A 125 32.78 4.55 -1.89
N GLN A 126 32.08 5.06 -0.87
CA GLN A 126 32.67 5.77 0.27
C GLN A 126 32.88 4.85 1.49
N GLY A 127 32.39 3.60 1.45
CA GLY A 127 32.51 2.63 2.54
C GLY A 127 31.38 2.71 3.56
N LYS A 128 30.32 3.46 3.27
CA LYS A 128 29.11 3.43 4.08
C LYS A 128 28.38 2.11 3.85
N LEU A 129 27.94 1.48 4.94
CA LEU A 129 27.09 0.29 4.88
C LEU A 129 25.71 0.69 4.32
N VAL A 130 25.34 0.07 3.20
CA VAL A 130 24.06 0.29 2.52
C VAL A 130 23.03 -0.74 2.98
N ALA A 131 23.41 -2.02 3.06
CA ALA A 131 22.57 -3.13 3.50
C ALA A 131 23.44 -4.30 3.98
N PHE A 132 22.89 -5.19 4.80
CA PHE A 132 23.55 -6.45 5.17
C PHE A 132 22.52 -7.57 5.35
N ASN A 133 22.97 -8.82 5.22
CA ASN A 133 22.16 -10.01 5.48
C ASN A 133 23.00 -11.07 6.21
N ASP A 134 22.56 -11.47 7.40
CA ASP A 134 23.09 -12.63 8.13
C ASP A 134 22.27 -13.86 7.72
N PHE A 135 22.69 -14.54 6.65
CA PHE A 135 21.86 -15.56 5.97
C PHE A 135 22.08 -16.99 6.46
N ALA A 136 23.17 -17.24 7.18
CA ALA A 136 23.40 -18.47 7.90
C ALA A 136 23.50 -18.13 9.38
N VAL A 137 22.70 -18.76 10.23
CA VAL A 137 22.71 -18.56 11.68
C VAL A 137 22.60 -19.92 12.36
N ALA A 138 23.54 -20.23 13.25
CA ALA A 138 23.51 -21.45 14.07
C ALA A 138 23.65 -21.11 15.56
N ARG A 139 22.93 -21.86 16.39
CA ARG A 139 22.98 -21.84 17.86
C ARG A 139 23.08 -23.28 18.36
N GLY A 140 23.73 -23.48 19.50
CA GLY A 140 24.00 -24.80 20.04
C GLY A 140 25.03 -25.59 19.20
N THR A 141 24.88 -26.91 19.21
CA THR A 141 25.71 -27.85 18.44
C THR A 141 24.93 -28.35 17.24
N ALA A 142 25.47 -28.17 16.03
CA ALA A 142 24.86 -28.56 14.78
C ALA A 142 25.91 -29.12 13.81
N ASN A 143 25.53 -30.12 13.00
CA ASN A 143 26.35 -30.65 11.92
C ASN A 143 26.50 -29.64 10.76
N TRP A 144 27.39 -29.93 9.81
CA TRP A 144 27.57 -29.14 8.60
C TRP A 144 26.24 -28.95 7.86
N ALA A 145 25.87 -27.69 7.62
CA ALA A 145 24.72 -27.31 6.81
C ALA A 145 25.14 -26.34 5.71
N TYR A 146 24.58 -26.52 4.51
CA TYR A 146 24.81 -25.64 3.38
C TYR A 146 23.83 -24.47 3.42
N HIS A 147 24.36 -23.26 3.34
CA HIS A 147 23.58 -22.04 3.31
C HIS A 147 23.84 -21.27 2.02
N LYS A 148 22.80 -20.64 1.48
CA LYS A 148 22.90 -19.79 0.30
C LYS A 148 22.00 -18.57 0.42
N LEU A 149 22.43 -17.47 -0.20
CA LEU A 149 21.67 -16.25 -0.36
C LEU A 149 21.88 -15.71 -1.78
N VAL A 150 20.80 -15.28 -2.42
CA VAL A 150 20.84 -14.55 -3.70
C VAL A 150 20.43 -13.11 -3.42
N VAL A 151 21.21 -12.14 -3.89
CA VAL A 151 20.95 -10.71 -3.67
C VAL A 151 21.23 -9.89 -4.93
N THR A 152 20.40 -8.89 -5.21
CA THR A 152 20.71 -7.85 -6.19
C THR A 152 21.34 -6.66 -5.47
N THR A 153 22.51 -6.21 -5.92
CA THR A 153 23.19 -5.04 -5.33
C THR A 153 22.39 -3.76 -5.55
N GLY A 154 22.36 -2.88 -4.54
CA GLY A 154 21.74 -1.56 -4.66
C GLY A 154 22.42 -0.65 -5.69
N PRO A 155 21.77 0.44 -6.15
CA PRO A 155 22.29 1.32 -7.19
C PRO A 155 23.56 2.08 -6.80
N SER A 156 23.85 2.23 -5.51
CA SER A 156 25.08 2.87 -5.00
C SER A 156 26.16 1.87 -4.58
N VAL A 157 25.87 0.57 -4.59
CA VAL A 157 26.74 -0.47 -4.03
C VAL A 157 27.87 -0.78 -4.98
N GLN A 158 29.11 -0.66 -4.48
CA GLN A 158 30.33 -0.91 -5.25
C GLN A 158 31.21 -1.99 -4.63
N ARG A 159 30.92 -2.40 -3.38
CA ARG A 159 31.70 -3.42 -2.68
C ARG A 159 30.80 -4.37 -1.91
N LEU A 160 31.15 -5.65 -1.96
CA LEU A 160 30.54 -6.72 -1.19
C LEU A 160 31.57 -7.26 -0.19
N MET A 161 31.16 -7.41 1.06
CA MET A 161 32.00 -7.97 2.11
C MET A 161 31.32 -9.22 2.68
N VAL A 162 31.95 -10.37 2.46
CA VAL A 162 31.52 -11.63 3.07
C VAL A 162 32.15 -11.71 4.46
N LYS A 163 31.32 -11.96 5.48
CA LYS A 163 31.73 -12.12 6.88
C LYS A 163 31.27 -13.46 7.41
N PHE A 164 32.07 -14.06 8.27
CA PHE A 164 31.59 -15.21 9.06
C PHE A 164 32.38 -15.35 10.35
N GLY A 165 31.75 -15.91 11.39
CA GLY A 165 32.37 -16.05 12.70
C GLY A 165 31.35 -16.21 13.83
N LEU A 166 31.72 -15.74 15.02
CA LEU A 166 30.87 -15.73 16.21
C LEU A 166 30.49 -14.29 16.57
N TYR A 167 29.27 -14.09 17.08
CA TYR A 167 28.76 -12.79 17.52
C TYR A 167 28.10 -12.88 18.90
N GLN A 168 28.63 -12.11 19.86
CA GLN A 168 28.18 -12.00 21.25
C GLN A 168 27.95 -13.33 21.96
N THR A 169 28.78 -14.34 21.68
CA THR A 169 28.60 -15.70 22.19
C THR A 169 29.92 -16.39 22.55
N HIS A 170 29.82 -17.53 23.22
CA HIS A 170 30.90 -18.50 23.46
C HIS A 170 30.61 -19.78 22.67
N GLY A 171 31.63 -20.55 22.34
CA GLY A 171 31.49 -21.79 21.57
C GLY A 171 32.51 -21.88 20.43
N THR A 172 32.31 -22.83 19.52
CA THR A 172 33.16 -23.01 18.33
C THR A 172 32.30 -23.11 17.08
N ALA A 173 32.73 -22.47 16.00
CA ALA A 173 32.12 -22.61 14.69
C ALA A 173 33.18 -22.90 13.62
N TRP A 174 32.83 -23.75 12.66
CA TRP A 174 33.65 -24.08 11.50
C TRP A 174 32.93 -23.67 10.22
N PHE A 175 33.71 -23.23 9.24
CA PHE A 175 33.24 -22.69 7.98
C PHE A 175 34.08 -23.24 6.83
N ASP A 176 33.42 -23.58 5.73
CA ASP A 176 34.08 -24.18 4.58
C ASP A 176 33.35 -23.82 3.27
N ASP A 177 34.08 -23.87 2.17
CA ASP A 177 33.61 -23.66 0.81
C ASP A 177 32.73 -22.40 0.65
N ILE A 178 33.26 -21.27 1.14
CA ILE A 178 32.62 -19.95 1.04
C ILE A 178 32.75 -19.43 -0.39
N ARG A 179 31.62 -19.22 -1.08
CA ARG A 179 31.59 -18.79 -2.47
C ARG A 179 30.78 -17.52 -2.65
N LEU A 180 31.19 -16.70 -3.61
CA LEU A 180 30.43 -15.57 -4.13
C LEU A 180 30.52 -15.57 -5.64
N SER A 181 29.38 -15.52 -6.33
CA SER A 181 29.31 -15.57 -7.79
C SER A 181 28.40 -14.47 -8.32
N ASP A 182 28.81 -13.79 -9.40
CA ASP A 182 27.90 -13.01 -10.24
C ASP A 182 27.07 -13.99 -11.07
N ILE A 183 25.77 -14.06 -10.82
CA ILE A 183 24.84 -14.98 -11.48
C ILE A 183 23.89 -14.23 -12.42
N THR A 184 24.26 -13.02 -12.85
CA THR A 184 23.45 -12.20 -13.75
C THR A 184 23.23 -12.90 -15.08
N GLY A 185 21.96 -13.10 -15.45
CA GLY A 185 21.58 -13.90 -16.64
C GLY A 185 21.39 -15.39 -16.36
N GLY A 186 21.70 -15.86 -15.14
CA GLY A 186 21.46 -17.24 -14.69
C GLY A 186 20.06 -17.51 -14.13
N ARG A 187 19.15 -16.54 -14.20
CA ARG A 187 17.76 -16.69 -13.74
C ARG A 187 16.80 -16.34 -14.87
N VAL A 188 15.86 -17.25 -15.10
CA VAL A 188 14.70 -17.01 -15.96
C VAL A 188 13.90 -15.87 -15.36
N ARG A 189 13.56 -14.90 -16.19
CA ARG A 189 12.65 -13.82 -15.80
C ARG A 189 11.32 -14.07 -16.50
N PRO A 190 10.23 -14.31 -15.77
CA PRO A 190 8.95 -14.49 -16.41
C PRO A 190 8.55 -13.20 -17.14
N MET A 191 7.73 -13.32 -18.19
CA MET A 191 7.13 -12.19 -18.89
C MET A 191 6.10 -11.41 -18.06
N ASN A 192 5.90 -11.82 -16.80
CA ASN A 192 5.02 -11.20 -15.84
C ASN A 192 5.77 -10.79 -14.58
N THR A 193 5.04 -10.28 -13.61
CA THR A 193 5.58 -9.73 -12.37
C THR A 193 5.67 -10.75 -11.22
N SER A 194 5.50 -12.06 -11.47
CA SER A 194 5.40 -13.09 -10.42
C SER A 194 6.64 -13.24 -9.52
N THR A 195 7.81 -12.79 -9.97
CA THR A 195 9.08 -12.84 -9.22
C THR A 195 9.53 -11.48 -8.69
N GLY A 196 8.64 -10.47 -8.68
CA GLY A 196 8.95 -9.17 -8.12
C GLY A 196 9.18 -9.22 -6.61
N LYS A 197 9.87 -8.22 -6.07
CA LYS A 197 10.08 -8.09 -4.62
C LYS A 197 8.81 -7.55 -3.95
N PRO A 198 8.19 -8.30 -3.03
CA PRO A 198 7.01 -7.86 -2.31
C PRO A 198 7.33 -6.69 -1.39
N MET A 199 6.51 -5.64 -1.46
CA MET A 199 6.41 -4.55 -0.48
C MET A 199 4.92 -4.24 -0.31
N ASP A 200 4.53 -2.99 -0.08
CA ASP A 200 3.13 -2.61 -0.19
C ASP A 200 2.65 -2.64 -1.66
N GLY A 201 3.36 -1.94 -2.55
CA GLY A 201 3.34 -2.20 -3.99
C GLY A 201 4.51 -3.09 -4.42
N LEU A 202 4.38 -3.81 -5.53
CA LEU A 202 5.43 -4.69 -5.99
C LEU A 202 6.61 -3.89 -6.55
N VAL A 203 7.83 -4.25 -6.16
CA VAL A 203 9.05 -3.70 -6.77
C VAL A 203 9.56 -4.69 -7.81
N VAL A 204 9.59 -4.26 -9.06
CA VAL A 204 10.12 -5.05 -10.19
C VAL A 204 11.34 -4.38 -10.79
N ALA A 205 12.24 -5.17 -11.39
CA ALA A 205 13.35 -4.62 -12.15
C ALA A 205 12.81 -3.91 -13.43
N PRO A 206 13.48 -2.85 -13.92
CA PRO A 206 13.04 -2.15 -15.12
C PRO A 206 12.93 -3.05 -16.37
N GLU A 207 13.71 -4.13 -16.44
CA GLU A 207 13.68 -5.09 -17.55
C GLU A 207 12.65 -6.21 -17.37
N GLN A 208 11.92 -6.26 -16.26
CA GLN A 208 10.86 -7.24 -16.06
C GLN A 208 9.61 -6.79 -16.80
N ILE A 209 9.15 -7.63 -17.73
CA ILE A 209 7.97 -7.36 -18.55
C ILE A 209 6.75 -7.47 -17.62
N GLY A 210 5.95 -6.41 -17.55
CA GLY A 210 4.76 -6.35 -16.71
C GLY A 210 3.49 -6.77 -17.44
N MET A 211 3.51 -7.90 -18.16
CA MET A 211 2.36 -8.41 -18.93
C MET A 211 1.77 -9.65 -18.24
N PHE A 212 0.51 -9.98 -18.52
CA PHE A 212 -0.16 -11.17 -17.99
C PHE A 212 -0.03 -11.27 -16.46
N ASP A 213 -0.65 -10.32 -15.77
CA ASP A 213 -0.69 -10.29 -14.30
C ASP A 213 -0.97 -11.70 -13.74
N ALA A 214 -0.07 -12.19 -12.89
CA ALA A 214 -0.08 -13.58 -12.44
C ALA A 214 -1.29 -13.90 -11.54
N SER A 215 -1.98 -12.87 -11.04
CA SER A 215 -3.22 -12.98 -10.26
C SER A 215 -4.50 -12.84 -11.12
N TYR A 216 -4.37 -12.63 -12.42
CA TYR A 216 -5.49 -12.36 -13.33
C TYR A 216 -5.69 -13.47 -14.39
N PRO A 217 -5.96 -14.73 -13.99
CA PRO A 217 -6.34 -15.77 -14.94
C PRO A 217 -7.73 -15.51 -15.52
N LEU A 218 -7.95 -15.93 -16.77
CA LEU A 218 -9.27 -15.89 -17.39
C LEU A 218 -10.20 -16.89 -16.69
N LYS A 219 -11.31 -16.39 -16.13
CA LYS A 219 -12.29 -17.22 -15.42
C LYS A 219 -13.67 -17.11 -16.02
N ARG A 220 -14.33 -18.26 -16.15
CA ARG A 220 -15.70 -18.38 -16.66
C ARG A 220 -15.86 -17.71 -18.03
N ALA A 221 -14.77 -17.71 -18.82
CA ALA A 221 -14.74 -17.23 -20.19
C ALA A 221 -15.20 -18.33 -21.14
N VAL A 222 -16.20 -18.05 -21.96
CA VAL A 222 -16.81 -19.00 -22.91
C VAL A 222 -16.81 -18.50 -24.35
N GLY A 223 -16.11 -17.40 -24.61
CA GLY A 223 -15.93 -16.87 -25.95
C GLY A 223 -15.12 -15.58 -25.95
N ILE A 224 -14.89 -15.03 -27.14
CA ILE A 224 -14.25 -13.73 -27.31
C ILE A 224 -15.08 -12.81 -28.21
N HIS A 225 -15.09 -11.52 -27.91
CA HIS A 225 -15.67 -10.48 -28.76
C HIS A 225 -14.65 -9.37 -29.03
N THR A 226 -14.90 -8.56 -30.06
CA THR A 226 -14.15 -7.33 -30.28
C THR A 226 -14.31 -6.40 -29.07
N ALA A 227 -13.20 -5.85 -28.57
CA ALA A 227 -13.25 -4.89 -27.47
C ALA A 227 -14.00 -3.62 -27.84
N ALA A 228 -14.67 -3.00 -26.86
CA ALA A 228 -15.44 -1.79 -27.10
C ALA A 228 -14.55 -0.67 -27.68
N GLY A 229 -14.98 -0.06 -28.78
CA GLY A 229 -14.22 0.99 -29.47
C GLY A 229 -13.07 0.49 -30.35
N GLN A 230 -12.81 -0.82 -30.41
CA GLN A 230 -11.72 -1.36 -31.21
C GLN A 230 -12.01 -1.29 -32.73
N ARG A 231 -10.96 -1.01 -33.51
CA ARG A 231 -11.00 -0.81 -34.96
C ARG A 231 -10.10 -1.75 -35.75
N PHE A 232 -9.06 -2.33 -35.13
CA PHE A 232 -8.18 -3.31 -35.77
C PHE A 232 -8.91 -4.62 -36.04
N PHE A 233 -9.68 -5.09 -35.04
CA PHE A 233 -10.46 -6.33 -35.09
C PHE A 233 -11.92 -6.00 -35.45
N SER A 234 -12.22 -5.97 -36.75
CA SER A 234 -13.57 -5.75 -37.27
C SER A 234 -14.21 -7.08 -37.71
N GLY A 235 -15.52 -7.20 -37.48
CA GLY A 235 -16.29 -8.42 -37.79
C GLY A 235 -16.70 -9.21 -36.55
N GLU A 236 -17.62 -10.15 -36.74
CA GLU A 236 -18.11 -11.04 -35.68
C GLU A 236 -17.07 -12.14 -35.42
N ILE A 237 -16.46 -12.13 -34.24
CA ILE A 237 -15.45 -13.13 -33.87
C ILE A 237 -16.16 -14.37 -33.32
N GLY A 238 -16.05 -15.49 -34.04
CA GLY A 238 -16.86 -16.71 -33.80
C GLY A 238 -16.34 -17.68 -32.75
N VAL A 239 -15.49 -17.27 -31.80
CA VAL A 239 -15.00 -18.20 -30.76
C VAL A 239 -16.03 -18.28 -29.63
N SER A 240 -16.73 -19.42 -29.54
CA SER A 240 -17.72 -19.70 -28.49
C SER A 240 -17.46 -21.07 -27.86
N GLN A 241 -16.41 -21.13 -27.03
CA GLN A 241 -16.02 -22.31 -26.26
C GLN A 241 -15.32 -21.89 -24.96
N PRO A 242 -15.23 -22.76 -23.94
CA PRO A 242 -14.47 -22.46 -22.73
C PRO A 242 -13.02 -22.07 -23.02
N LEU A 243 -12.57 -20.95 -22.46
CA LEU A 243 -11.22 -20.42 -22.63
C LEU A 243 -10.45 -20.46 -21.30
N THR A 244 -9.16 -20.80 -21.38
CA THR A 244 -8.21 -20.74 -20.26
C THR A 244 -7.04 -19.81 -20.60
N GLY A 245 -6.15 -19.59 -19.64
CA GLY A 245 -4.99 -18.72 -19.76
C GLY A 245 -5.10 -17.47 -18.90
N TRP A 246 -4.48 -16.38 -19.33
CA TRP A 246 -4.36 -15.14 -18.56
C TRP A 246 -4.96 -13.95 -19.30
N ALA A 247 -5.54 -13.02 -18.56
CA ALA A 247 -5.96 -11.76 -19.15
C ALA A 247 -4.72 -11.03 -19.70
N ALA A 248 -4.84 -10.45 -20.88
CA ALA A 248 -3.82 -9.63 -21.52
C ALA A 248 -3.71 -8.24 -20.83
N SER A 249 -3.42 -8.23 -19.53
CA SER A 249 -3.13 -7.03 -18.74
C SER A 249 -1.68 -6.57 -18.93
N GLY A 250 -1.43 -5.30 -18.60
CA GLY A 250 -0.13 -4.65 -18.78
C GLY A 250 0.11 -3.48 -17.83
N VAL A 251 1.31 -3.44 -17.23
CA VAL A 251 1.77 -2.31 -16.40
C VAL A 251 2.19 -1.14 -17.29
N ILE A 252 1.63 0.06 -17.05
CA ILE A 252 1.81 1.24 -17.92
C ILE A 252 2.83 2.26 -17.41
N GLY A 253 3.26 2.16 -16.16
CA GLY A 253 4.35 2.98 -15.61
C GLY A 253 4.02 4.47 -15.46
N GLY A 254 2.79 4.83 -15.05
CA GLY A 254 2.34 6.20 -14.73
C GLY A 254 2.15 7.13 -15.94
N ASN A 255 3.16 7.18 -16.82
CA ASN A 255 3.15 7.90 -18.08
C ASN A 255 4.20 7.33 -19.07
N ASN A 256 4.46 6.02 -19.00
CA ASN A 256 5.42 5.35 -19.87
C ASN A 256 4.77 4.69 -21.09
N ALA A 257 3.57 4.16 -20.92
CA ALA A 257 2.84 3.46 -21.95
C ALA A 257 1.34 3.74 -21.90
N ARG A 258 0.64 3.35 -22.97
CA ARG A 258 -0.81 3.25 -23.03
C ARG A 258 -1.19 1.79 -23.30
N TRP A 259 -2.14 1.27 -22.54
CA TRP A 259 -2.74 -0.05 -22.73
C TRP A 259 -4.02 0.07 -23.57
N ILE A 260 -4.20 -0.84 -24.53
CA ILE A 260 -5.30 -0.83 -25.50
C ILE A 260 -5.87 -2.26 -25.61
N PRO A 261 -7.14 -2.49 -25.22
CA PRO A 261 -7.77 -3.80 -25.40
C PRO A 261 -8.04 -4.06 -26.89
N LEU A 262 -7.72 -5.26 -27.36
CA LEU A 262 -7.98 -5.69 -28.75
C LEU A 262 -9.25 -6.55 -28.82
N VAL A 263 -9.28 -7.60 -28.01
CA VAL A 263 -10.40 -8.54 -27.94
C VAL A 263 -10.65 -8.92 -26.47
N GLU A 264 -11.92 -9.05 -26.10
CA GLU A 264 -12.36 -9.36 -24.74
C GLU A 264 -12.74 -10.83 -24.65
N ALA A 265 -12.30 -11.51 -23.59
CA ALA A 265 -12.94 -12.73 -23.17
C ALA A 265 -14.29 -12.39 -22.51
N VAL A 266 -15.32 -13.20 -22.77
CA VAL A 266 -16.67 -12.96 -22.24
C VAL A 266 -17.26 -14.18 -21.55
N ASP A 267 -18.14 -13.96 -20.58
CA ASP A 267 -18.93 -15.03 -19.97
C ASP A 267 -20.16 -15.42 -20.81
N ARG A 268 -20.94 -16.38 -20.31
CA ARG A 268 -22.16 -16.87 -20.98
C ARG A 268 -23.27 -15.82 -21.17
N TYR A 269 -23.13 -14.65 -20.54
CA TYR A 269 -24.04 -13.52 -20.65
C TYR A 269 -23.46 -12.39 -21.51
N GLY A 270 -22.29 -12.60 -22.14
CA GLY A 270 -21.59 -11.61 -22.94
C GLY A 270 -20.86 -10.55 -22.10
N ARG A 271 -20.69 -10.76 -20.78
CA ARG A 271 -20.01 -9.79 -19.91
C ARG A 271 -18.49 -9.99 -19.98
N PRO A 272 -17.69 -8.93 -20.05
CA PRO A 272 -16.23 -9.05 -20.09
C PRO A 272 -15.65 -9.78 -18.87
N ARG A 273 -14.63 -10.61 -19.12
CA ARG A 273 -13.86 -11.39 -18.13
C ARG A 273 -12.35 -11.07 -18.17
N GLY A 274 -11.98 -10.00 -18.85
CA GLY A 274 -10.61 -9.56 -19.12
C GLY A 274 -10.28 -9.66 -20.60
N ALA A 275 -9.36 -8.83 -21.06
CA ALA A 275 -8.89 -8.88 -22.45
C ALA A 275 -8.26 -10.24 -22.77
N ALA A 276 -8.74 -10.90 -23.82
CA ALA A 276 -8.09 -12.10 -24.38
C ALA A 276 -6.83 -11.72 -25.17
N GLY A 277 -6.79 -10.47 -25.68
CA GLY A 277 -5.63 -9.88 -26.33
C GLY A 277 -5.62 -8.36 -26.19
N ALA A 278 -4.43 -7.80 -26.03
CA ALA A 278 -4.22 -6.37 -25.81
C ALA A 278 -2.93 -5.87 -26.49
N MET A 279 -2.75 -4.56 -26.50
CA MET A 279 -1.56 -3.89 -26.98
C MET A 279 -1.04 -2.85 -25.99
N LEU A 280 0.27 -2.83 -25.77
CA LEU A 280 0.98 -1.76 -25.07
C LEU A 280 1.77 -0.91 -26.07
N VAL A 281 1.57 0.39 -26.01
CA VAL A 281 2.32 1.37 -26.80
C VAL A 281 3.22 2.18 -25.87
N HIS A 282 4.52 1.94 -25.92
CA HIS A 282 5.51 2.59 -25.05
C HIS A 282 6.06 3.86 -25.71
N TYR A 283 5.94 4.98 -25.02
CA TYR A 283 6.45 6.26 -25.49
C TYR A 283 7.52 6.87 -24.57
N ASN A 284 7.56 6.47 -23.29
CA ASN A 284 8.64 6.77 -22.33
C ASN A 284 9.09 5.49 -21.60
N GLY A 285 9.97 5.64 -20.61
CA GLY A 285 10.45 4.55 -19.76
C GLY A 285 11.48 3.65 -20.43
N HIS A 286 11.79 2.51 -19.78
CA HIS A 286 12.82 1.57 -20.22
C HIS A 286 12.57 1.02 -21.63
N TYR A 287 11.30 0.87 -22.02
CA TYR A 287 10.87 0.30 -23.30
C TYR A 287 10.39 1.34 -24.33
N ALA A 288 10.77 2.61 -24.18
CA ALA A 288 10.32 3.69 -25.06
C ALA A 288 10.47 3.34 -26.56
N ALA A 289 9.47 3.70 -27.36
CA ALA A 289 9.37 3.43 -28.81
C ALA A 289 9.11 1.96 -29.21
N SER A 290 8.82 1.09 -28.24
CA SER A 290 8.34 -0.27 -28.51
C SER A 290 6.80 -0.33 -28.54
N CYS A 291 6.27 -1.33 -29.25
CA CYS A 291 4.86 -1.68 -29.22
C CYS A 291 4.77 -3.20 -29.05
N TRP A 292 3.92 -3.67 -28.13
CA TRP A 292 3.74 -5.08 -27.84
C TRP A 292 2.27 -5.43 -28.01
N ALA A 293 1.94 -6.35 -28.91
CA ALA A 293 0.62 -6.97 -28.98
C ALA A 293 0.74 -8.42 -28.48
N TYR A 294 -0.21 -8.85 -27.66
CA TYR A 294 -0.11 -10.11 -26.94
C TYR A 294 -1.49 -10.69 -26.62
N PHE A 295 -1.57 -12.02 -26.59
CA PHE A 295 -2.79 -12.79 -26.42
C PHE A 295 -2.53 -13.85 -25.35
N GLY A 296 -3.46 -13.98 -24.41
CA GLY A 296 -3.26 -14.80 -23.21
C GLY A 296 -4.06 -16.10 -23.17
N VAL A 297 -4.88 -16.38 -24.21
CA VAL A 297 -5.58 -17.66 -24.35
C VAL A 297 -4.59 -18.76 -24.69
N ASP A 298 -4.62 -19.87 -23.94
CA ASP A 298 -3.61 -20.94 -24.03
C ASP A 298 -4.16 -22.30 -24.50
N ASN A 299 -5.49 -22.46 -24.59
CA ASN A 299 -6.13 -23.72 -24.94
C ASN A 299 -6.80 -23.73 -26.33
N VAL A 300 -6.78 -22.59 -27.04
CA VAL A 300 -7.40 -22.43 -28.36
C VAL A 300 -6.46 -21.67 -29.27
N ASP A 301 -6.28 -22.16 -30.50
CA ASP A 301 -5.63 -21.38 -31.54
C ASP A 301 -6.59 -20.30 -32.05
N LEU A 302 -6.41 -19.08 -31.56
CA LEU A 302 -7.20 -17.91 -31.94
C LEU A 302 -7.07 -17.50 -33.42
N PHE A 303 -6.07 -18.05 -34.13
CA PHE A 303 -5.72 -17.66 -35.50
C PHE A 303 -5.79 -18.82 -36.50
N ALA A 304 -6.43 -19.93 -36.12
CA ALA A 304 -6.58 -21.11 -36.97
C ALA A 304 -7.22 -20.80 -38.34
N GLU A 305 -8.15 -19.83 -38.37
CA GLU A 305 -8.75 -19.33 -39.61
C GLU A 305 -7.91 -18.21 -40.24
N MET A 306 -7.03 -18.58 -41.19
CA MET A 306 -6.09 -17.67 -41.88
C MET A 306 -6.72 -16.44 -42.55
N HIS A 307 -8.00 -16.50 -42.91
CA HIS A 307 -8.74 -15.39 -43.53
C HIS A 307 -9.89 -14.89 -42.65
N GLY A 308 -9.97 -15.36 -41.41
CA GLY A 308 -11.00 -14.96 -40.46
C GLY A 308 -10.75 -13.59 -39.83
N PRO A 309 -11.74 -13.03 -39.10
CA PRO A 309 -11.64 -11.72 -38.45
C PRO A 309 -10.43 -11.57 -37.51
N MET A 310 -10.03 -12.64 -36.80
CA MET A 310 -8.87 -12.64 -35.92
C MET A 310 -7.54 -12.47 -36.66
N ALA A 311 -7.32 -13.23 -37.74
CA ALA A 311 -6.12 -13.14 -38.56
C ALA A 311 -6.01 -11.77 -39.26
N GLN A 312 -7.14 -11.26 -39.77
CA GLN A 312 -7.20 -9.92 -40.37
C GLN A 312 -6.93 -8.82 -39.33
N GLY A 313 -7.47 -8.96 -38.12
CA GLY A 313 -7.23 -8.04 -37.02
C GLY A 313 -5.78 -8.03 -36.55
N LEU A 314 -5.13 -9.19 -36.49
CA LEU A 314 -3.70 -9.29 -36.20
C LEU A 314 -2.86 -8.60 -37.28
N ALA A 315 -3.20 -8.78 -38.56
CA ALA A 315 -2.52 -8.08 -39.66
C ALA A 315 -2.68 -6.55 -39.55
N ASN A 316 -3.86 -6.06 -39.17
CA ASN A 316 -4.12 -4.64 -38.94
C ASN A 316 -3.31 -4.10 -37.76
N ALA A 317 -3.28 -4.82 -36.63
CA ALA A 317 -2.47 -4.47 -35.48
C ALA A 317 -0.97 -4.43 -35.83
N ALA A 318 -0.47 -5.40 -36.60
CA ALA A 318 0.91 -5.41 -37.07
C ALA A 318 1.25 -4.20 -37.98
N ARG A 319 0.33 -3.77 -38.85
CA ARG A 319 0.49 -2.53 -39.64
C ARG A 319 0.58 -1.29 -38.74
N PHE A 320 -0.26 -1.21 -37.71
CA PHE A 320 -0.19 -0.13 -36.72
C PHE A 320 1.16 -0.15 -35.98
N MET A 321 1.58 -1.31 -35.48
CA MET A 321 2.83 -1.50 -34.74
C MET A 321 4.09 -1.25 -35.59
N THR A 322 4.00 -1.35 -36.92
CA THR A 322 5.13 -1.03 -37.82
C THR A 322 5.15 0.44 -38.20
N ALA A 323 3.98 1.06 -38.41
CA ALA A 323 3.84 2.49 -38.68
C ALA A 323 4.23 3.34 -37.47
N ARG A 324 3.87 2.89 -36.25
CA ARG A 324 4.16 3.54 -34.96
C ARG A 324 3.85 5.04 -34.93
N THR A 325 2.73 5.43 -35.54
CA THR A 325 2.16 6.77 -35.40
C THR A 325 0.89 6.65 -34.55
N PHE A 326 0.87 7.29 -33.39
CA PHE A 326 -0.19 7.12 -32.39
C PHE A 326 -0.41 8.38 -31.54
N LEU A 327 -1.55 8.43 -30.87
CA LEU A 327 -1.93 9.47 -29.92
C LEU A 327 -1.45 9.11 -28.51
N ARG A 328 -1.07 10.13 -27.74
CA ARG A 328 -0.82 10.02 -26.30
C ARG A 328 -1.19 11.31 -25.56
N ASN A 329 -1.44 11.18 -24.25
CA ASN A 329 -1.66 12.28 -23.31
C ASN A 329 -2.79 13.24 -23.72
N LEU A 330 -3.90 12.73 -24.25
CA LEU A 330 -5.11 13.54 -24.43
C LEU A 330 -5.62 14.01 -23.06
N LYS A 331 -5.69 15.32 -22.86
CA LYS A 331 -6.11 15.93 -21.59
C LYS A 331 -6.75 17.30 -21.83
N THR A 332 -7.32 17.84 -20.76
CA THR A 332 -7.69 19.24 -20.65
C THR A 332 -6.78 19.94 -19.64
N ASP A 333 -6.69 21.27 -19.71
CA ASP A 333 -5.87 22.09 -18.78
C ASP A 333 -6.36 22.02 -17.33
N HIS A 334 -7.66 21.84 -17.12
CA HIS A 334 -8.26 21.55 -15.82
C HIS A 334 -9.19 20.33 -15.89
N ARG A 335 -9.48 19.69 -14.76
CA ARG A 335 -10.47 18.58 -14.68
C ARG A 335 -11.88 19.03 -14.29
N PHE A 336 -11.99 20.26 -13.80
CA PHE A 336 -13.24 20.89 -13.38
C PHE A 336 -13.30 22.31 -13.92
N TYR A 337 -14.47 22.72 -14.42
CA TYR A 337 -14.73 24.06 -14.95
C TYR A 337 -16.02 24.66 -14.39
N LYS A 338 -16.11 25.98 -14.43
CA LYS A 338 -17.38 26.71 -14.23
C LYS A 338 -18.07 26.97 -15.57
N PRO A 339 -19.41 27.16 -15.59
CA PRO A 339 -20.10 27.67 -16.77
C PRO A 339 -19.43 28.93 -17.32
N GLY A 340 -19.33 29.04 -18.65
CA GLY A 340 -18.71 30.19 -19.33
C GLY A 340 -17.18 30.21 -19.36
N GLU A 341 -16.48 29.31 -18.64
CA GLU A 341 -15.02 29.22 -18.72
C GLU A 341 -14.54 28.71 -20.09
N GLN A 342 -13.27 28.98 -20.41
CA GLN A 342 -12.57 28.42 -21.56
C GLN A 342 -11.74 27.21 -21.10
N ALA A 343 -11.90 26.08 -21.78
CA ALA A 343 -11.10 24.89 -21.58
C ALA A 343 -10.14 24.68 -22.74
N THR A 344 -8.88 24.33 -22.45
CA THR A 344 -7.92 23.93 -23.48
C THR A 344 -7.79 22.41 -23.49
N ALA A 345 -8.19 21.75 -24.58
CA ALA A 345 -7.91 20.34 -24.77
C ALA A 345 -6.65 20.15 -25.63
N SER A 346 -5.72 19.30 -25.21
CA SER A 346 -4.51 18.99 -25.97
C SER A 346 -4.23 17.50 -26.07
N VAL A 347 -3.61 17.09 -27.19
CA VAL A 347 -3.16 15.73 -27.46
C VAL A 347 -1.86 15.74 -28.25
N ALA A 348 -0.96 14.80 -27.95
CA ALA A 348 0.27 14.61 -28.71
C ALA A 348 0.11 13.49 -29.74
N ILE A 349 0.54 13.76 -30.97
CA ILE A 349 0.68 12.80 -32.05
C ILE A 349 2.16 12.41 -32.12
N ASP A 350 2.49 11.19 -31.73
CA ASP A 350 3.86 10.67 -31.68
C ASP A 350 4.13 9.79 -32.91
N ASN A 351 5.19 10.10 -33.67
CA ASN A 351 5.64 9.29 -34.80
C ASN A 351 6.98 8.64 -34.47
N ARG A 352 6.94 7.39 -34.02
CA ARG A 352 8.13 6.53 -33.81
C ARG A 352 8.44 5.65 -35.03
N GLY A 353 7.80 5.92 -36.16
CA GLY A 353 8.07 5.29 -37.45
C GLY A 353 9.44 5.68 -38.02
N ARG A 354 9.78 5.08 -39.17
CA ARG A 354 11.06 5.33 -39.87
C ARG A 354 11.01 6.52 -40.85
N SER A 355 9.81 7.00 -41.17
CA SER A 355 9.58 8.08 -42.13
C SER A 355 8.64 9.13 -41.54
N ALA A 356 8.59 10.31 -42.16
CA ALA A 356 7.57 11.30 -41.82
C ALA A 356 6.17 10.71 -42.04
N SER A 357 5.24 11.04 -41.16
CA SER A 357 3.86 10.56 -41.17
C SER A 357 2.92 11.76 -41.36
N ARG A 358 2.11 11.71 -42.41
CA ARG A 358 1.09 12.74 -42.68
C ARG A 358 -0.27 12.18 -42.29
N VAL A 359 -0.91 12.83 -41.32
CA VAL A 359 -2.13 12.34 -40.67
C VAL A 359 -3.14 13.46 -40.49
N LYS A 360 -4.41 13.10 -40.38
CA LYS A 360 -5.51 13.97 -40.00
C LYS A 360 -5.90 13.65 -38.55
N ILE A 361 -6.00 14.68 -37.72
CA ILE A 361 -6.48 14.58 -36.34
C ILE A 361 -7.82 15.32 -36.24
N THR A 362 -8.81 14.64 -35.66
CA THR A 362 -10.13 15.22 -35.37
C THR A 362 -10.32 15.26 -33.86
N ILE A 363 -10.57 16.44 -33.29
CA ILE A 363 -10.89 16.60 -31.87
C ILE A 363 -12.36 16.99 -31.73
N ILE A 364 -13.11 16.22 -30.94
CA ILE A 364 -14.54 16.39 -30.72
C ILE A 364 -14.78 16.54 -29.22
N ALA A 365 -15.50 17.58 -28.81
CA ALA A 365 -15.99 17.73 -27.43
C ALA A 365 -17.51 17.61 -27.40
N SER A 366 -18.04 16.74 -26.55
CA SER A 366 -19.49 16.50 -26.45
C SER A 366 -19.92 16.25 -25.01
N GLY A 367 -21.11 16.74 -24.66
CA GLY A 367 -21.65 16.54 -23.31
C GLY A 367 -22.20 15.12 -23.17
N ARG A 368 -21.77 14.39 -22.15
CA ARG A 368 -22.22 13.01 -21.93
C ARG A 368 -23.69 13.02 -21.49
N GLN A 369 -24.52 12.20 -22.14
CA GLN A 369 -25.93 12.05 -21.77
C GLN A 369 -26.09 11.08 -20.60
N THR A 370 -27.06 11.34 -19.74
CA THR A 370 -27.44 10.45 -18.62
C THR A 370 -28.39 9.34 -19.07
N ASP A 371 -29.09 9.50 -20.20
CA ASP A 371 -30.00 8.49 -20.77
C ASP A 371 -29.57 8.13 -22.20
N PRO A 372 -29.21 6.85 -22.49
CA PRO A 372 -28.85 6.40 -23.83
C PRO A 372 -29.95 6.54 -24.90
N ARG A 373 -31.21 6.82 -24.50
CA ARG A 373 -32.38 6.88 -25.40
C ARG A 373 -32.69 8.28 -25.96
N GLN A 374 -31.96 9.32 -25.57
CA GLN A 374 -32.13 10.65 -26.14
C GLN A 374 -31.24 10.85 -27.38
N LEU A 375 -31.76 11.53 -28.40
CA LEU A 375 -31.05 11.81 -29.65
C LEU A 375 -29.71 12.52 -29.41
N GLU A 376 -28.71 12.20 -30.24
CA GLU A 376 -27.36 12.76 -30.21
C GLU A 376 -27.39 14.29 -30.09
N SER A 377 -26.78 14.84 -29.04
CA SER A 377 -26.59 16.29 -28.95
C SER A 377 -25.45 16.71 -29.87
N MET A 378 -25.63 17.80 -30.62
CA MET A 378 -24.55 18.40 -31.40
C MET A 378 -23.30 18.59 -30.53
N PRO A 379 -22.10 18.27 -31.06
CA PRO A 379 -20.86 18.46 -30.31
C PRO A 379 -20.64 19.95 -30.03
N LEU A 380 -20.12 20.28 -28.84
CA LEU A 380 -19.68 21.64 -28.51
C LEU A 380 -18.55 22.10 -29.43
N LEU A 381 -17.71 21.15 -29.84
CA LEU A 381 -16.56 21.41 -30.68
C LEU A 381 -16.35 20.23 -31.62
N ARG A 382 -16.02 20.54 -32.88
CA ARG A 382 -15.35 19.62 -33.80
C ARG A 382 -14.30 20.40 -34.58
N GLN A 383 -13.04 20.04 -34.42
CA GLN A 383 -11.92 20.63 -35.17
C GLN A 383 -11.07 19.56 -35.83
N GLU A 384 -10.61 19.85 -37.04
CA GLU A 384 -9.82 18.94 -37.86
C GLU A 384 -8.52 19.62 -38.29
N TYR A 385 -7.39 18.91 -38.16
CA TYR A 385 -6.08 19.37 -38.59
C TYR A 385 -5.41 18.32 -39.45
N ILE A 386 -4.65 18.74 -40.46
CA ILE A 386 -3.73 17.88 -41.20
C ILE A 386 -2.32 18.25 -40.78
N VAL A 387 -1.58 17.27 -40.28
CA VAL A 387 -0.27 17.47 -39.67
C VAL A 387 0.73 16.50 -40.32
N THR A 388 1.97 16.97 -40.50
CA THR A 388 3.08 16.11 -40.93
C THR A 388 4.11 16.05 -39.82
N ILE A 389 4.29 14.87 -39.22
CA ILE A 389 5.19 14.65 -38.09
C ILE A 389 6.45 13.93 -38.60
N PRO A 390 7.66 14.51 -38.47
CA PRO A 390 8.89 13.84 -38.85
C PRO A 390 9.12 12.53 -38.07
N ALA A 391 9.95 11.63 -38.62
CA ALA A 391 10.32 10.39 -37.95
C ALA A 391 10.99 10.66 -36.59
N GLY A 392 10.58 9.94 -35.55
CA GLY A 392 11.10 10.08 -34.19
C GLY A 392 10.69 11.38 -33.48
N LYS A 393 9.69 12.11 -33.98
CA LYS A 393 9.19 13.36 -33.40
C LYS A 393 7.74 13.21 -32.94
N ALA A 394 7.30 14.14 -32.10
CA ALA A 394 5.91 14.30 -31.70
C ALA A 394 5.47 15.74 -31.94
N GLU A 395 4.19 15.92 -32.29
CA GLU A 395 3.54 17.23 -32.43
C GLU A 395 2.37 17.29 -31.44
N GLU A 396 2.22 18.41 -30.71
CA GLU A 396 1.06 18.64 -29.84
C GLU A 396 0.04 19.52 -30.54
N ILE A 397 -1.22 19.11 -30.49
CA ILE A 397 -2.36 19.88 -31.00
C ILE A 397 -3.21 20.29 -29.82
N ALA A 398 -3.53 21.58 -29.73
CA ALA A 398 -4.38 22.15 -28.69
C ALA A 398 -5.57 22.90 -29.31
N VAL A 399 -6.75 22.73 -28.72
CA VAL A 399 -7.99 23.37 -29.15
C VAL A 399 -8.69 24.03 -27.96
N GLN A 400 -9.35 25.15 -28.24
CA GLN A 400 -10.15 25.87 -27.24
C GLN A 400 -11.60 25.40 -27.30
N ILE A 401 -12.16 25.08 -26.14
CA ILE A 401 -13.55 24.67 -25.94
C ILE A 401 -14.22 25.71 -25.04
N THR A 402 -15.27 26.35 -25.53
CA THR A 402 -16.08 27.25 -24.71
C THR A 402 -17.13 26.46 -23.94
N ILE A 403 -17.08 26.53 -22.61
CA ILE A 403 -18.06 25.88 -21.74
C ILE A 403 -19.37 26.69 -21.82
N PRO A 404 -20.49 26.07 -22.20
CA PRO A 404 -21.76 26.80 -22.32
C PRO A 404 -22.27 27.28 -20.96
N GLU A 405 -23.05 28.36 -20.95
CA GLU A 405 -23.71 28.92 -19.75
C GLU A 405 -24.70 27.95 -19.08
N THR A 406 -25.25 27.01 -19.87
CA THR A 406 -26.11 25.91 -19.40
C THR A 406 -25.44 24.57 -19.70
N PRO A 407 -24.40 24.21 -18.94
CA PRO A 407 -23.59 23.04 -19.26
C PRO A 407 -24.23 21.75 -18.78
N ARG A 408 -23.82 20.65 -19.41
CA ARG A 408 -23.96 19.33 -18.80
C ARG A 408 -22.89 19.16 -17.71
N ASN A 409 -23.12 18.23 -16.79
CA ASN A 409 -22.20 17.99 -15.67
C ASN A 409 -20.86 17.33 -16.09
N LEU A 410 -20.85 16.49 -17.12
CA LEU A 410 -19.67 15.74 -17.57
C LEU A 410 -19.57 15.79 -19.09
N TYR A 411 -18.38 16.11 -19.57
CA TYR A 411 -18.06 16.15 -21.00
C TYR A 411 -17.00 15.14 -21.36
N GLU A 412 -17.11 14.60 -22.57
CA GLU A 412 -16.10 13.78 -23.22
C GLU A 412 -15.39 14.61 -24.28
N VAL A 413 -14.06 14.50 -24.33
CA VAL A 413 -13.22 14.95 -25.43
C VAL A 413 -12.60 13.72 -26.09
N ARG A 414 -12.81 13.58 -27.39
CA ARG A 414 -12.33 12.46 -28.21
C ARG A 414 -11.37 12.97 -29.27
N ALA A 415 -10.22 12.32 -29.39
CA ALA A 415 -9.23 12.57 -30.42
C ALA A 415 -9.14 11.36 -31.34
N ILE A 416 -9.37 11.56 -32.64
CA ILE A 416 -9.40 10.50 -33.66
C ILE A 416 -8.30 10.79 -34.68
N LEU A 417 -7.36 9.85 -34.83
CA LEU A 417 -6.27 9.92 -35.79
C LEU A 417 -6.60 9.08 -37.03
N GLU A 418 -6.51 9.68 -38.20
CA GLU A 418 -6.89 9.08 -39.48
C GLU A 418 -5.86 9.43 -40.56
N PRO A 419 -5.77 8.66 -41.67
CA PRO A 419 -5.05 9.13 -42.84
C PRO A 419 -5.76 10.35 -43.47
N PRO A 420 -5.05 11.22 -44.22
CA PRO A 420 -5.67 12.31 -44.97
C PRO A 420 -6.63 11.77 -46.04
N ARG A 421 -7.71 12.53 -46.38
CA ARG A 421 -8.66 12.14 -47.44
C ARG A 421 -7.92 11.90 -48.77
N GLY A 422 -8.10 10.73 -49.37
CA GLY A 422 -7.44 10.30 -50.61
C GLY A 422 -7.05 8.81 -50.67
N HIS A 423 -7.08 8.10 -49.54
CA HIS A 423 -7.03 6.64 -49.52
C HIS A 423 -8.43 6.05 -49.71
N ALA A 424 -8.54 4.98 -50.49
CA ALA A 424 -9.81 4.38 -50.94
C ALA A 424 -10.71 3.87 -49.80
N GLU A 425 -10.17 3.78 -48.57
CA GLU A 425 -10.92 3.46 -47.34
C GLU A 425 -10.45 4.39 -46.21
N SER A 426 -11.37 5.14 -45.60
CA SER A 426 -11.11 5.94 -44.40
C SER A 426 -11.10 5.00 -43.19
N PHE A 427 -9.93 4.64 -42.67
CA PHE A 427 -9.80 3.85 -41.45
C PHE A 427 -9.16 4.67 -40.32
N ILE A 428 -9.54 4.38 -39.08
CA ILE A 428 -8.98 5.03 -37.89
C ILE A 428 -7.62 4.38 -37.58
N ILE A 429 -6.58 5.21 -37.50
CA ILE A 429 -5.22 4.79 -37.09
C ILE A 429 -5.20 4.57 -35.57
N ASP A 430 -5.74 5.52 -34.82
CA ASP A 430 -5.73 5.50 -33.37
C ASP A 430 -6.78 6.44 -32.78
N GLU A 431 -7.14 6.22 -31.52
CA GLU A 431 -8.17 6.98 -30.82
C GLU A 431 -7.86 7.15 -29.33
N MET A 432 -8.20 8.29 -28.76
CA MET A 432 -8.15 8.54 -27.31
C MET A 432 -9.38 9.29 -26.83
N VAL A 433 -9.75 9.06 -25.57
CA VAL A 433 -10.80 9.80 -24.86
C VAL A 433 -10.27 10.33 -23.53
N THR A 434 -10.73 11.52 -23.15
CA THR A 434 -10.60 12.12 -21.80
C THR A 434 -11.91 12.84 -21.50
N GLY A 435 -12.09 13.37 -20.29
CA GLY A 435 -13.17 14.30 -20.02
C GLY A 435 -12.86 15.35 -18.98
N PHE A 436 -13.86 16.16 -18.73
CA PHE A 436 -13.88 17.19 -17.70
C PHE A 436 -15.27 17.34 -17.09
N VAL A 437 -15.30 17.75 -15.82
CA VAL A 437 -16.52 18.05 -15.07
C VAL A 437 -16.83 19.53 -15.17
N VAL A 438 -18.11 19.89 -15.21
CA VAL A 438 -18.55 21.28 -15.09
C VAL A 438 -19.44 21.41 -13.86
N ASP A 439 -19.25 22.49 -13.11
CA ASP A 439 -19.98 22.80 -11.87
C ASP A 439 -21.49 22.68 -12.06
N SER A 440 -22.17 22.01 -11.12
CA SER A 440 -23.59 21.72 -11.20
C SER A 440 -24.21 21.52 -9.82
N ASP A 441 -24.91 22.54 -9.33
CA ASP A 441 -25.70 22.49 -8.10
C ASP A 441 -26.65 21.29 -8.05
N ALA A 442 -27.27 20.95 -9.19
CA ALA A 442 -28.19 19.81 -9.28
C ALA A 442 -27.47 18.48 -9.05
N ALA A 443 -26.24 18.32 -9.55
CA ALA A 443 -25.45 17.12 -9.34
C ALA A 443 -24.96 16.99 -7.90
N ILE A 444 -24.59 18.11 -7.27
CA ILE A 444 -24.17 18.13 -5.85
C ILE A 444 -25.36 17.77 -4.94
N LYS A 445 -26.52 18.39 -5.16
CA LYS A 445 -27.74 18.16 -4.36
C LYS A 445 -28.34 16.77 -4.56
N ALA A 446 -27.95 16.04 -5.60
CA ALA A 446 -28.36 14.65 -5.81
C ALA A 446 -27.64 13.68 -4.86
N GLY A 447 -26.55 14.11 -4.21
CA GLY A 447 -25.77 13.29 -3.29
C GLY A 447 -26.52 12.87 -2.03
N PRO A 448 -26.07 11.79 -1.37
CA PRO A 448 -26.69 11.28 -0.16
C PRO A 448 -26.36 12.20 1.03
N GLU A 449 -27.33 12.56 1.87
CA GLU A 449 -27.02 13.28 3.11
C GLU A 449 -26.39 12.34 4.12
N LEU A 450 -25.14 12.60 4.53
CA LEU A 450 -24.46 11.86 5.59
C LEU A 450 -24.47 12.65 6.90
N ARG A 451 -24.93 12.01 7.97
CA ARG A 451 -24.76 12.49 9.36
C ARG A 451 -24.26 11.36 10.24
N PHE A 452 -23.82 11.69 11.44
CA PHE A 452 -23.47 10.73 12.47
C PHE A 452 -24.28 11.01 13.73
N LYS A 453 -25.00 10.00 14.22
CA LYS A 453 -25.91 10.11 15.35
C LYS A 453 -26.09 8.77 16.04
N ASP A 454 -26.21 8.77 17.36
CA ASP A 454 -26.52 7.58 18.17
C ASP A 454 -25.57 6.39 17.87
N ASN A 455 -24.28 6.68 17.73
CA ASN A 455 -23.20 5.76 17.35
C ASN A 455 -23.19 5.22 15.91
N TYR A 456 -24.04 5.72 15.01
CA TYR A 456 -24.11 5.24 13.62
C TYR A 456 -24.13 6.36 12.60
N PHE A 457 -23.66 6.03 11.40
CA PHE A 457 -23.88 6.85 10.22
C PHE A 457 -25.35 6.78 9.81
N THR A 458 -25.93 7.92 9.47
CA THR A 458 -27.24 8.00 8.83
C THR A 458 -27.10 8.52 7.41
N VAL A 459 -27.69 7.80 6.46
CA VAL A 459 -27.77 8.19 5.06
C VAL A 459 -29.21 8.59 4.77
N ASN A 460 -29.44 9.85 4.38
CA ASN A 460 -30.78 10.42 4.19
C ASN A 460 -31.70 10.19 5.41
N GLY A 461 -31.14 10.37 6.62
CA GLY A 461 -31.85 10.20 7.89
C GLY A 461 -32.03 8.75 8.36
N ARG A 462 -31.61 7.74 7.60
CA ARG A 462 -31.70 6.32 8.01
C ARG A 462 -30.34 5.80 8.50
N PRO A 463 -30.25 5.22 9.72
CA PRO A 463 -29.05 4.51 10.16
C PRO A 463 -28.69 3.37 9.19
N MET A 464 -27.42 3.30 8.77
CA MET A 464 -26.94 2.30 7.82
C MET A 464 -25.55 1.79 8.21
N PHE A 465 -25.30 0.51 7.95
CA PHE A 465 -23.96 -0.08 7.95
C PHE A 465 -23.33 0.14 6.58
N LEU A 466 -22.29 0.97 6.50
CA LEU A 466 -21.72 1.44 5.25
C LEU A 466 -20.62 0.51 4.73
N PHE A 467 -20.61 0.31 3.41
CA PHE A 467 -19.53 -0.35 2.69
C PHE A 467 -18.75 0.70 1.91
N GLY A 468 -17.46 0.83 2.20
CA GLY A 468 -16.56 1.77 1.54
C GLY A 468 -15.46 1.05 0.75
N THR A 469 -14.71 1.84 -0.02
CA THR A 469 -13.45 1.41 -0.63
C THR A 469 -12.49 2.59 -0.71
N ASP A 470 -11.21 2.28 -0.76
CA ASP A 470 -10.16 3.28 -0.92
C ASP A 470 -9.68 3.43 -2.36
N ALA A 471 -9.21 4.63 -2.67
CA ALA A 471 -8.31 4.92 -3.78
C ALA A 471 -7.22 5.87 -3.29
N PHE A 472 -6.11 6.00 -4.03
CA PHE A 472 -4.98 6.83 -3.60
C PHE A 472 -4.56 7.83 -4.66
N ALA A 473 -3.58 8.68 -4.33
CA ALA A 473 -3.19 9.83 -5.14
C ALA A 473 -2.80 9.55 -6.61
N TYR A 474 -2.60 8.30 -7.04
CA TYR A 474 -2.45 7.98 -8.48
C TYR A 474 -3.67 8.39 -9.30
N THR A 475 -4.87 8.44 -8.68
CA THR A 475 -6.10 8.91 -9.32
C THR A 475 -5.93 10.31 -9.92
N TYR A 476 -5.10 11.17 -9.35
CA TYR A 476 -4.84 12.53 -9.88
C TYR A 476 -3.55 12.64 -10.69
N LYS A 477 -2.63 11.67 -10.56
CA LYS A 477 -1.27 11.75 -11.12
C LYS A 477 -1.06 10.89 -12.36
N SER A 478 -1.83 9.82 -12.52
CA SER A 478 -1.72 8.91 -13.66
C SER A 478 -2.13 9.60 -14.97
N SER A 479 -1.42 9.34 -16.06
CA SER A 479 -1.81 9.86 -17.39
C SER A 479 -3.08 9.21 -17.95
N TYR A 480 -3.45 8.04 -17.44
CA TYR A 480 -4.71 7.37 -17.77
C TYR A 480 -5.90 8.01 -17.06
N SER A 481 -5.69 8.39 -15.79
CA SER A 481 -6.76 8.77 -14.90
C SER A 481 -7.29 10.17 -15.25
N ASN A 482 -8.60 10.28 -15.43
CA ASN A 482 -9.28 11.51 -15.79
C ASN A 482 -10.76 11.44 -15.38
N PRO A 483 -11.50 12.56 -15.42
CA PRO A 483 -12.92 12.59 -15.04
C PRO A 483 -13.84 11.54 -15.67
N LEU A 484 -13.55 11.00 -16.87
CA LEU A 484 -14.34 9.89 -17.41
C LEU A 484 -14.02 8.57 -16.73
N THR A 485 -12.75 8.31 -16.42
CA THR A 485 -12.37 7.11 -15.67
C THR A 485 -12.87 7.22 -14.23
N TRP A 486 -12.80 8.40 -13.60
CA TRP A 486 -13.38 8.61 -12.27
C TRP A 486 -14.89 8.36 -12.26
N ALA A 487 -15.62 8.84 -13.26
CA ALA A 487 -17.05 8.56 -13.38
C ALA A 487 -17.34 7.05 -13.57
N ALA A 488 -16.47 6.32 -14.30
CA ALA A 488 -16.58 4.87 -14.43
C ALA A 488 -16.25 4.14 -13.12
N ASP A 489 -15.24 4.61 -12.38
CA ASP A 489 -14.87 4.11 -11.06
C ASP A 489 -16.04 4.27 -10.07
N MET A 490 -16.70 5.44 -10.05
CA MET A 490 -17.89 5.68 -9.22
C MET A 490 -19.05 4.75 -9.62
N GLN A 491 -19.31 4.59 -10.92
CA GLN A 491 -20.35 3.65 -11.39
C GLN A 491 -20.04 2.22 -10.94
N ALA A 492 -18.78 1.79 -11.04
CA ALA A 492 -18.36 0.47 -10.58
C ALA A 492 -18.52 0.31 -9.07
N CYS A 493 -18.28 1.36 -8.28
CA CYS A 493 -18.58 1.37 -6.85
C CYS A 493 -20.08 1.11 -6.58
N GLU A 494 -20.97 1.80 -7.29
CA GLU A 494 -22.42 1.57 -7.17
C GLU A 494 -22.79 0.13 -7.57
N ASP A 495 -22.26 -0.37 -8.69
CA ASP A 495 -22.55 -1.70 -9.23
C ASP A 495 -22.16 -2.84 -8.26
N VAL A 496 -21.13 -2.61 -7.42
CA VAL A 496 -20.71 -3.54 -6.36
C VAL A 496 -21.20 -3.13 -4.97
N GLY A 497 -22.20 -2.26 -4.90
CA GLY A 497 -22.95 -1.98 -3.69
C GLY A 497 -22.22 -1.12 -2.67
N LEU A 498 -21.21 -0.35 -3.06
CA LEU A 498 -20.55 0.59 -2.15
C LEU A 498 -21.44 1.80 -1.86
N ASN A 499 -21.20 2.44 -0.73
CA ASN A 499 -21.87 3.66 -0.27
C ASN A 499 -20.92 4.84 -0.13
N LEU A 500 -19.63 4.55 -0.03
CA LEU A 500 -18.59 5.52 0.28
C LEU A 500 -17.39 5.28 -0.62
N TYR A 501 -16.86 6.37 -1.15
CA TYR A 501 -15.61 6.41 -1.90
C TYR A 501 -14.61 7.27 -1.14
N GLU A 502 -13.55 6.64 -0.67
CA GLU A 502 -12.42 7.33 -0.05
C GLU A 502 -11.33 7.59 -1.09
N ASN A 503 -10.70 8.77 -0.99
CA ASN A 503 -9.47 9.03 -1.71
C ASN A 503 -8.40 9.60 -0.79
N LEU A 504 -7.25 8.92 -0.71
CA LEU A 504 -6.03 9.44 -0.09
C LEU A 504 -5.43 10.55 -0.98
N ASN A 505 -6.00 11.75 -0.90
CA ASN A 505 -5.57 12.88 -1.72
C ASN A 505 -4.09 13.20 -1.44
N HIS A 506 -3.39 13.71 -2.46
CA HIS A 506 -2.02 14.16 -2.27
C HIS A 506 -1.96 15.45 -1.47
N VAL A 507 -0.86 15.62 -0.73
CA VAL A 507 -0.51 16.86 -0.03
C VAL A 507 0.74 17.46 -0.66
N ARG A 508 0.69 18.76 -0.97
CA ARG A 508 1.84 19.51 -1.48
C ARG A 508 2.77 19.98 -0.37
N PRO A 509 4.05 20.28 -0.68
CA PRO A 509 4.94 20.94 0.26
C PRO A 509 4.29 22.18 0.89
N ASN A 510 4.58 22.42 2.17
CA ASN A 510 4.00 23.52 2.97
C ASN A 510 2.47 23.49 3.16
N TRP A 511 1.79 22.41 2.76
CA TRP A 511 0.32 22.29 2.85
C TRP A 511 -0.43 23.33 2.00
N GLU A 512 0.20 23.79 0.93
CA GLU A 512 -0.34 24.77 -0.01
C GLU A 512 -0.81 24.08 -1.29
N MET A 513 -2.13 23.95 -1.44
CA MET A 513 -2.76 23.40 -2.63
C MET A 513 -2.89 24.47 -3.73
N THR A 514 -2.74 24.06 -4.98
CA THR A 514 -3.02 24.91 -6.14
C THR A 514 -4.51 24.93 -6.46
N GLU A 515 -4.95 25.87 -7.29
CA GLU A 515 -6.32 25.85 -7.81
C GLU A 515 -6.63 24.58 -8.61
N ASP A 516 -5.64 23.99 -9.28
CA ASP A 516 -5.81 22.70 -9.99
C ASP A 516 -6.10 21.55 -9.03
N ASP A 517 -5.39 21.47 -7.90
CA ASP A 517 -5.66 20.43 -6.90
C ASP A 517 -7.10 20.56 -6.37
N TRP A 518 -7.55 21.79 -6.07
CA TRP A 518 -8.92 22.03 -5.62
C TRP A 518 -9.96 21.71 -6.69
N ARG A 519 -9.66 21.98 -7.96
CA ARG A 519 -10.51 21.61 -9.10
C ARG A 519 -10.63 20.09 -9.23
N ASP A 520 -9.52 19.36 -9.08
CA ASP A 520 -9.52 17.89 -9.09
C ASP A 520 -10.39 17.31 -7.98
N PHE A 521 -10.17 17.75 -6.74
CA PHE A 521 -10.94 17.29 -5.58
C PHE A 521 -12.43 17.65 -5.70
N ARG A 522 -12.74 18.82 -6.27
CA ARG A 522 -14.14 19.24 -6.54
C ARG A 522 -14.81 18.39 -7.62
N ALA A 523 -14.11 18.08 -8.70
CA ALA A 523 -14.60 17.14 -9.71
C ALA A 523 -14.91 15.77 -9.09
N MET A 524 -14.00 15.22 -8.29
CA MET A 524 -14.21 13.94 -7.60
C MET A 524 -15.42 13.98 -6.66
N GLY A 525 -15.51 15.01 -5.82
CA GLY A 525 -16.64 15.21 -4.90
C GLY A 525 -17.98 15.27 -5.63
N GLN A 526 -18.08 16.08 -6.70
CA GLN A 526 -19.31 16.20 -7.48
C GLN A 526 -19.69 14.90 -8.22
N LEU A 527 -18.71 14.17 -8.76
CA LEU A 527 -18.95 12.87 -9.39
C LEU A 527 -19.45 11.84 -8.36
N SER A 528 -18.89 11.85 -7.15
CA SER A 528 -19.34 11.00 -6.04
C SER A 528 -20.80 11.30 -5.66
N GLN A 529 -21.14 12.59 -5.49
CA GLN A 529 -22.52 13.00 -5.16
C GLN A 529 -23.50 12.57 -6.27
N ARG A 530 -23.14 12.79 -7.54
CA ARG A 530 -23.96 12.40 -8.68
C ARG A 530 -24.26 10.89 -8.70
N GLN A 531 -23.34 10.06 -8.21
CA GLN A 531 -23.49 8.61 -8.17
C GLN A 531 -24.18 8.11 -6.87
N GLY A 532 -24.57 9.00 -5.96
CA GLY A 532 -25.14 8.59 -4.68
C GLY A 532 -24.11 8.05 -3.68
N LEU A 533 -22.83 8.42 -3.83
CA LEU A 533 -21.74 8.01 -2.94
C LEU A 533 -21.37 9.13 -1.97
N VAL A 534 -21.02 8.75 -0.74
CA VAL A 534 -20.31 9.62 0.21
C VAL A 534 -18.88 9.81 -0.29
N TYR A 535 -18.41 11.06 -0.33
CA TYR A 535 -17.01 11.38 -0.59
C TYR A 535 -16.24 11.49 0.74
N MET A 536 -15.12 10.78 0.84
CA MET A 536 -14.24 10.81 2.01
C MET A 536 -12.83 11.26 1.58
N PRO A 537 -12.54 12.57 1.58
CA PRO A 537 -11.23 13.09 1.17
C PRO A 537 -10.20 12.98 2.29
N GLY A 538 -9.10 12.26 2.06
CA GLY A 538 -7.92 12.23 2.92
C GLY A 538 -7.14 13.53 2.87
N MET A 539 -6.83 14.12 4.03
CA MET A 539 -6.33 15.50 4.11
C MET A 539 -4.86 15.61 4.49
N LEU A 540 -4.42 14.81 5.46
CA LEU A 540 -3.06 14.80 6.03
C LEU A 540 -2.57 13.36 6.23
N ILE A 541 -2.84 12.48 5.25
CA ILE A 541 -2.45 11.06 5.29
C ILE A 541 -0.93 10.91 5.48
N GLY A 542 -0.50 10.02 6.37
CA GLY A 542 0.93 9.78 6.60
C GLY A 542 1.64 10.90 7.37
N HIS A 543 0.92 11.90 7.90
CA HIS A 543 1.58 13.06 8.52
C HIS A 543 2.03 12.80 9.96
N ASN A 544 3.16 13.40 10.30
CA ASN A 544 3.76 13.38 11.63
C ASN A 544 2.94 14.23 12.61
N VAL A 545 2.58 13.66 13.75
CA VAL A 545 1.88 14.38 14.83
C VAL A 545 2.84 15.16 15.74
N ALA A 546 4.12 14.78 15.76
CA ALA A 546 5.16 15.40 16.59
C ALA A 546 5.73 16.67 15.93
N VAL A 547 4.88 17.68 15.74
CA VAL A 547 5.23 18.93 15.02
C VAL A 547 5.02 20.19 15.87
N GLY A 548 5.88 21.19 15.64
CA GLY A 548 5.84 22.50 16.30
C GLY A 548 4.57 23.32 15.98
N ASP A 549 4.39 24.46 16.66
CA ASP A 549 3.18 25.29 16.55
C ASP A 549 2.97 25.85 15.14
N GLU A 550 4.04 26.30 14.46
CA GLU A 550 3.93 26.88 13.12
C GLU A 550 3.49 25.84 12.08
N MET A 551 4.10 24.66 12.10
CA MET A 551 3.75 23.56 11.19
C MET A 551 2.33 23.07 11.44
N LEU A 552 1.94 22.91 12.71
CA LEU A 552 0.58 22.55 13.07
C LEU A 552 -0.43 23.57 12.52
N ALA A 553 -0.15 24.87 12.65
CA ALA A 553 -1.03 25.92 12.15
C ALA A 553 -1.22 25.87 10.62
N ARG A 554 -0.15 25.59 9.86
CA ARG A 554 -0.23 25.42 8.39
C ARG A 554 -1.08 24.21 8.00
N GLN A 555 -0.89 23.07 8.69
CA GLN A 555 -1.70 21.87 8.50
C GLN A 555 -3.18 22.13 8.83
N SER A 556 -3.46 22.83 9.93
CA SER A 556 -4.83 23.22 10.31
C SER A 556 -5.46 24.20 9.30
N ALA A 557 -4.66 25.10 8.71
CA ALA A 557 -5.14 26.00 7.66
C ALA A 557 -5.55 25.23 6.39
N LEU A 558 -4.83 24.17 6.02
CA LEU A 558 -5.26 23.26 4.96
C LEU A 558 -6.58 22.57 5.33
N CYS A 559 -6.71 22.10 6.57
CA CYS A 559 -7.94 21.45 7.02
C CYS A 559 -9.17 22.38 6.96
N ALA A 560 -9.00 23.64 7.34
CA ALA A 560 -10.05 24.66 7.20
C ALA A 560 -10.41 24.95 5.74
N GLN A 561 -9.45 24.86 4.80
CA GLN A 561 -9.72 25.06 3.38
C GLN A 561 -10.56 23.93 2.77
N TYR A 562 -10.26 22.66 3.13
CA TYR A 562 -11.13 21.53 2.76
C TYR A 562 -12.55 21.77 3.25
N ALA A 563 -12.71 22.15 4.52
CA ALA A 563 -14.03 22.39 5.09
C ALA A 563 -14.76 23.57 4.42
N GLU A 564 -14.07 24.67 4.13
CA GLU A 564 -14.68 25.81 3.44
C GLU A 564 -15.15 25.46 2.01
N ARG A 565 -14.40 24.64 1.29
CA ARG A 565 -14.64 24.31 -0.13
C ARG A 565 -15.61 23.15 -0.35
N PHE A 566 -15.82 22.28 0.64
CA PHE A 566 -16.63 21.07 0.48
C PHE A 566 -17.85 20.95 1.40
N LYS A 567 -18.05 21.87 2.35
CA LYS A 567 -19.22 21.86 3.26
C LYS A 567 -20.59 21.85 2.56
N ASP A 568 -20.65 22.16 1.27
CA ASP A 568 -21.87 22.13 0.46
C ASP A 568 -22.19 20.73 -0.11
N LEU A 569 -21.24 19.79 -0.06
CA LEU A 569 -21.47 18.40 -0.45
C LEU A 569 -22.30 17.70 0.65
N PRO A 570 -23.50 17.17 0.37
CA PRO A 570 -24.32 16.54 1.40
C PRO A 570 -23.74 15.22 1.92
N GLY A 571 -23.04 14.47 1.05
CA GLY A 571 -22.41 13.20 1.36
C GLY A 571 -20.91 13.38 1.56
N LEU A 572 -20.51 13.85 2.73
CA LEU A 572 -19.12 14.14 3.07
C LEU A 572 -18.73 13.55 4.44
N LEU A 573 -17.59 12.88 4.50
CA LEU A 573 -16.91 12.45 5.73
C LEU A 573 -15.48 13.00 5.71
N TYR A 574 -15.16 13.93 6.61
CA TYR A 574 -13.81 14.45 6.69
C TYR A 574 -12.86 13.39 7.22
N TYR A 575 -11.80 13.11 6.46
CA TYR A 575 -10.78 12.14 6.83
C TYR A 575 -9.44 12.85 7.05
N ILE A 576 -9.09 13.07 8.32
CA ILE A 576 -7.93 13.91 8.65
C ILE A 576 -6.64 13.15 8.36
N ASN A 577 -6.48 11.92 8.86
CA ASN A 577 -5.28 11.11 8.67
C ASN A 577 -5.62 9.62 8.56
N GLY A 578 -4.83 8.87 7.80
CA GLY A 578 -4.98 7.42 7.59
C GLY A 578 -3.76 6.57 7.91
N ASP A 579 -2.67 7.20 8.34
CA ASP A 579 -1.40 6.51 8.61
C ASP A 579 -0.59 7.38 9.56
N TYR A 580 -1.09 7.54 10.79
CA TYR A 580 -0.43 8.40 11.77
C TYR A 580 1.06 8.05 11.88
N GLN A 581 1.90 9.09 11.94
CA GLN A 581 3.33 8.96 12.17
C GLN A 581 3.73 9.67 13.46
N MET A 582 4.59 9.03 14.26
CA MET A 582 5.24 9.61 15.43
C MET A 582 6.75 9.66 15.21
N MET A 583 7.22 10.63 14.43
CA MET A 583 8.63 10.77 14.07
C MET A 583 9.28 11.89 14.89
N LEU A 584 9.59 11.58 16.16
CA LEU A 584 10.13 12.52 17.14
C LEU A 584 11.48 13.12 16.71
N ASP A 585 12.30 12.35 15.98
CA ASP A 585 13.65 12.75 15.55
C ASP A 585 13.66 13.67 14.33
N GLN A 586 12.52 13.88 13.65
CA GLN A 586 12.47 14.82 12.51
C GLN A 586 12.48 16.29 12.95
N HIS A 587 11.93 16.59 14.13
CA HIS A 587 11.85 17.95 14.68
C HIS A 587 12.27 18.01 16.15
N PRO A 588 13.49 17.56 16.50
CA PRO A 588 13.88 17.30 17.89
C PRO A 588 13.83 18.56 18.77
N LYS A 589 14.17 19.73 18.23
CA LYS A 589 14.08 21.01 18.95
C LYS A 589 12.63 21.40 19.29
N GLU A 590 11.72 21.23 18.35
CA GLU A 590 10.29 21.50 18.57
C GLU A 590 9.71 20.51 19.59
N VAL A 591 10.07 19.24 19.47
CA VAL A 591 9.69 18.19 20.44
C VAL A 591 10.20 18.55 21.84
N GLU A 592 11.45 18.99 22.00
CA GLU A 592 12.00 19.39 23.30
C GLU A 592 11.29 20.63 23.88
N ILE A 593 10.95 21.63 23.05
CA ILE A 593 10.16 22.80 23.47
C ILE A 593 8.78 22.37 23.97
N LEU A 594 8.08 21.54 23.19
CA LEU A 594 6.75 21.03 23.53
C LEU A 594 6.79 20.12 24.77
N TRP A 595 7.84 19.32 24.91
CA TRP A 595 8.07 18.47 26.07
C TRP A 595 8.23 19.30 27.35
N ASN A 596 9.04 20.36 27.32
CA ASN A 596 9.19 21.25 28.47
C ASN A 596 7.93 22.06 28.78
N ARG A 597 7.15 22.44 27.76
CA ARG A 597 5.82 23.04 27.93
C ARG A 597 4.90 22.08 28.68
N TRP A 598 4.80 20.84 28.21
CA TRP A 598 3.97 19.81 28.82
C TRP A 598 4.39 19.48 30.27
N LEU A 599 5.70 19.37 30.54
CA LEU A 599 6.22 19.17 31.90
C LEU A 599 5.86 20.34 32.82
N LYS A 600 5.98 21.58 32.32
CA LYS A 600 5.61 22.77 33.09
C LYS A 600 4.12 22.78 33.43
N ASP A 601 3.26 22.44 32.48
CA ASP A 601 1.82 22.39 32.70
C ASP A 601 1.44 21.27 33.68
N ARG A 602 2.13 20.12 33.64
CA ARG A 602 1.88 18.97 34.50
C ARG A 602 2.38 19.14 35.93
N TYR A 603 3.58 19.67 36.10
CA TYR A 603 4.27 19.68 37.40
C TYR A 603 4.35 21.07 38.02
N GLU A 604 4.12 22.15 37.26
CA GLU A 604 4.27 23.55 37.65
C GLU A 604 5.71 23.97 38.03
N THR A 605 6.39 23.20 38.88
CA THR A 605 7.73 23.47 39.41
C THR A 605 8.68 22.27 39.24
N THR A 606 9.98 22.55 39.12
CA THR A 606 11.01 21.52 39.03
C THR A 606 11.05 20.63 40.28
N ASP A 607 10.69 21.15 41.45
CA ASP A 607 10.67 20.35 42.69
C ASP A 607 9.55 19.32 42.71
N LYS A 608 8.37 19.66 42.17
CA LYS A 608 7.27 18.68 41.98
C LYS A 608 7.64 17.59 40.97
N LEU A 609 8.35 17.94 39.90
CA LEU A 609 8.90 16.98 38.95
C LEU A 609 9.91 16.04 39.63
N ARG A 610 10.87 16.58 40.39
CA ARG A 610 11.87 15.79 41.15
C ARG A 610 11.22 14.85 42.15
N ALA A 611 10.16 15.30 42.83
CA ALA A 611 9.41 14.44 43.76
C ALA A 611 8.76 13.24 43.04
N ALA A 612 8.33 13.40 41.79
CA ALA A 612 7.69 12.34 41.01
C ALA A 612 8.67 11.40 40.30
N TRP A 613 9.78 11.94 39.79
CA TRP A 613 10.77 11.20 38.99
C TRP A 613 11.97 10.70 39.81
N GLY A 614 12.14 11.21 41.04
CA GLY A 614 13.32 11.00 41.87
C GLY A 614 14.52 11.88 41.48
N GLU A 615 15.46 12.06 42.39
CA GLU A 615 16.61 12.96 42.21
C GLU A 615 17.59 12.53 41.11
N VAL A 616 17.67 11.23 40.82
CA VAL A 616 18.61 10.66 39.84
C VAL A 616 18.20 10.99 38.40
N ALA A 617 16.91 11.21 38.14
CA ALA A 617 16.35 11.45 36.81
C ALA A 617 16.21 12.94 36.43
N ALA A 618 16.15 13.85 37.41
CA ALA A 618 15.83 15.28 37.19
C ALA A 618 16.98 16.23 37.59
N LYS A 619 18.16 16.04 36.97
CA LYS A 619 19.35 16.91 37.17
C LYS A 619 19.24 18.30 36.51
N MET A 620 18.15 18.58 35.78
CA MET A 620 17.94 19.81 35.03
C MET A 620 16.61 20.47 35.42
N GLU A 621 16.44 21.75 35.07
CA GLU A 621 15.23 22.52 35.37
C GLU A 621 14.19 22.38 34.25
N ILE A 622 12.89 22.42 34.61
CA ILE A 622 11.81 22.55 33.63
C ILE A 622 12.08 23.78 32.74
N GLY A 623 11.98 23.60 31.43
CA GLY A 623 12.39 24.57 30.41
C GLY A 623 13.72 24.21 29.73
N ARG A 624 14.49 23.28 30.30
CA ARG A 624 15.75 22.77 29.74
C ARG A 624 15.87 21.25 29.81
N MET A 625 14.78 20.54 30.12
CA MET A 625 14.78 19.09 30.20
C MET A 625 14.95 18.49 28.80
N PRO A 626 15.93 17.61 28.58
CA PRO A 626 16.07 16.94 27.30
C PRO A 626 14.92 15.95 27.08
N PHE A 627 14.61 15.71 25.82
CA PHE A 627 13.89 14.54 25.36
C PHE A 627 14.93 13.68 24.63
N TRP A 628 15.32 12.48 25.08
CA TRP A 628 14.61 11.49 25.88
C TRP A 628 14.77 11.62 27.40
N PRO A 629 13.73 11.29 28.18
CA PRO A 629 13.87 11.21 29.62
C PRO A 629 14.65 9.95 30.05
N PRO A 630 15.21 9.93 31.27
CA PRO A 630 15.87 8.75 31.82
C PRO A 630 14.95 7.54 31.89
N ASP A 631 15.51 6.36 31.63
CA ASP A 631 14.80 5.09 31.67
C ASP A 631 15.48 4.13 32.65
N SER A 632 14.79 3.78 33.73
CA SER A 632 15.26 2.79 34.70
C SER A 632 14.93 1.33 34.31
N GLY A 633 14.16 1.12 33.24
CA GLY A 633 13.64 -0.17 32.80
C GLY A 633 12.52 -0.72 33.70
N LYS A 634 12.15 -0.02 34.78
CA LYS A 634 11.12 -0.47 35.72
C LYS A 634 9.72 -0.19 35.17
N TRP A 635 8.76 -1.01 35.59
CA TRP A 635 7.36 -0.83 35.23
C TRP A 635 6.78 0.48 35.77
N ASN A 636 7.07 0.81 37.02
CA ASN A 636 6.59 2.02 37.68
C ASN A 636 7.50 3.24 37.44
N ASP A 637 8.23 3.27 36.34
CA ASP A 637 9.07 4.42 36.00
C ASP A 637 8.20 5.60 35.53
N THR A 638 7.99 6.56 36.43
CA THR A 638 7.18 7.75 36.17
C THR A 638 7.67 8.54 34.95
N ALA A 639 8.98 8.59 34.71
CA ALA A 639 9.54 9.36 33.60
C ALA A 639 9.18 8.77 32.24
N ILE A 640 9.16 7.43 32.15
CA ILE A 640 8.76 6.72 30.94
C ILE A 640 7.23 6.69 30.77
N VAL A 641 6.48 6.59 31.85
CA VAL A 641 5.02 6.78 31.81
C VAL A 641 4.68 8.17 31.27
N ASP A 642 5.37 9.20 31.74
CA ASP A 642 5.18 10.57 31.29
C ASP A 642 5.63 10.81 29.85
N ARG A 643 6.69 10.12 29.39
CA ARG A 643 7.06 10.10 27.97
C ARG A 643 5.88 9.67 27.10
N MET A 644 5.21 8.57 27.44
CA MET A 644 4.06 8.07 26.68
C MET A 644 2.85 9.00 26.78
N ARG A 645 2.62 9.60 27.96
CA ARG A 645 1.57 10.62 28.12
C ARG A 645 1.82 11.86 27.26
N PHE A 646 3.08 12.28 27.15
CA PHE A 646 3.45 13.36 26.25
C PHE A 646 3.27 12.98 24.78
N GLN A 647 3.63 11.76 24.37
CA GLN A 647 3.36 11.29 23.01
C GLN A 647 1.85 11.26 22.71
N ASN A 648 1.01 10.78 23.64
CA ASN A 648 -0.44 10.88 23.54
C ASN A 648 -0.91 12.34 23.46
N TRP A 649 -0.31 13.24 24.23
CA TRP A 649 -0.60 14.67 24.21
C TRP A 649 -0.26 15.31 22.85
N LEU A 650 0.83 14.89 22.20
CA LEU A 650 1.18 15.35 20.85
C LEU A 650 0.09 14.97 19.84
N THR A 651 -0.34 13.71 19.84
CA THR A 651 -1.42 13.22 18.98
C THR A 651 -2.73 13.95 19.26
N ARG A 652 -3.09 14.12 20.54
CA ARG A 652 -4.31 14.85 20.95
C ARG A 652 -4.28 16.31 20.51
N ARG A 653 -3.19 17.03 20.81
CA ARG A 653 -2.98 18.43 20.37
C ARG A 653 -3.14 18.56 18.86
N TRP A 654 -2.60 17.60 18.11
CA TRP A 654 -2.67 17.60 16.66
C TRP A 654 -4.12 17.43 16.17
N ASN A 655 -4.83 16.41 16.68
CA ASN A 655 -6.23 16.15 16.34
C ASN A 655 -7.14 17.34 16.71
N GLU A 656 -7.05 17.84 17.95
CA GLU A 656 -7.88 18.94 18.44
C GLU A 656 -7.75 20.19 17.58
N SER A 657 -6.53 20.52 17.14
CA SER A 657 -6.28 21.69 16.29
C SER A 657 -6.96 21.56 14.92
N HIS A 658 -6.86 20.39 14.28
CA HIS A 658 -7.45 20.16 12.95
C HIS A 658 -8.97 20.01 13.00
N VAL A 659 -9.49 19.29 14.00
CA VAL A 659 -10.93 19.23 14.28
C VAL A 659 -11.49 20.63 14.50
N ALA A 660 -10.85 21.45 15.33
CA ALA A 660 -11.29 22.82 15.58
C ALA A 660 -11.24 23.68 14.31
N ALA A 661 -10.25 23.46 13.44
CA ALA A 661 -10.15 24.17 12.16
C ALA A 661 -11.31 23.81 11.21
N ILE A 662 -11.69 22.52 11.13
CA ILE A 662 -12.83 22.05 10.35
C ILE A 662 -14.14 22.58 10.95
N ARG A 663 -14.36 22.39 12.25
CA ARG A 663 -15.60 22.76 12.95
C ARG A 663 -15.92 24.25 12.92
N LYS A 664 -14.91 25.13 12.74
CA LYS A 664 -15.11 26.56 12.49
C LYS A 664 -15.80 26.87 11.15
N ARG A 665 -15.76 25.94 10.19
CA ARG A 665 -16.30 26.09 8.83
C ARG A 665 -17.50 25.17 8.57
N ASP A 666 -17.52 24.00 9.22
CA ASP A 666 -18.53 22.97 9.02
C ASP A 666 -18.86 22.23 10.34
N SER A 667 -20.08 22.42 10.81
CA SER A 667 -20.61 21.81 12.04
C SER A 667 -21.47 20.56 11.79
N LEU A 668 -21.70 20.17 10.53
CA LEU A 668 -22.69 19.15 10.18
C LEU A 668 -22.06 17.80 9.85
N HIS A 669 -20.95 17.80 9.09
CA HIS A 669 -20.39 16.56 8.57
C HIS A 669 -19.56 15.81 9.61
N PRO A 670 -19.60 14.47 9.62
CA PRO A 670 -18.76 13.69 10.51
C PRO A 670 -17.26 13.84 10.18
N ILE A 671 -16.44 13.69 11.21
CA ILE A 671 -14.97 13.75 11.15
C ILE A 671 -14.40 12.44 11.69
N THR A 672 -13.41 11.88 11.00
CA THR A 672 -12.67 10.70 11.45
C THR A 672 -11.22 10.74 10.98
N SER A 673 -10.43 9.82 11.52
CA SER A 673 -9.08 9.44 11.15
C SER A 673 -8.97 7.94 11.36
N GLU A 674 -8.12 7.28 10.59
CA GLU A 674 -7.79 5.89 10.82
C GLU A 674 -6.60 5.77 11.76
N TYR A 675 -6.79 4.95 12.78
CA TYR A 675 -5.73 4.51 13.67
C TYR A 675 -5.33 3.06 13.35
N TYR A 676 -4.17 2.66 13.83
CA TYR A 676 -3.79 1.25 13.82
C TYR A 676 -4.66 0.46 14.82
N GLN A 677 -4.94 -0.81 14.50
CA GLN A 677 -5.71 -1.74 15.35
C GLN A 677 -5.19 -1.90 16.79
N ILE A 678 -3.93 -1.52 17.06
CA ILE A 678 -3.34 -1.49 18.40
C ILE A 678 -2.59 -0.17 18.62
N PRO A 679 -2.67 0.41 19.83
CA PRO A 679 -1.86 1.58 20.19
C PRO A 679 -0.36 1.29 20.14
N PHE A 680 0.42 2.25 19.66
CA PHE A 680 1.87 2.27 19.84
C PHE A 680 2.43 3.69 19.76
N GLY A 681 3.51 3.97 20.49
CA GLY A 681 4.27 5.22 20.36
C GLY A 681 3.45 6.50 20.53
N GLY A 682 2.39 6.49 21.33
CA GLY A 682 1.48 7.63 21.53
C GLY A 682 0.37 7.81 20.48
N MET A 683 0.32 6.94 19.48
CA MET A 683 -0.80 6.81 18.55
C MET A 683 -1.79 5.83 19.15
N ASP A 684 -2.64 6.34 20.03
CA ASP A 684 -3.61 5.56 20.81
C ASP A 684 -5.01 6.11 20.55
N LEU A 685 -5.81 5.36 19.80
CA LEU A 685 -7.18 5.75 19.44
C LEU A 685 -7.98 6.11 20.71
N ILE A 686 -7.98 5.21 21.70
CA ILE A 686 -8.75 5.35 22.94
C ILE A 686 -8.42 6.68 23.63
N GLN A 687 -7.14 7.05 23.70
CA GLN A 687 -6.71 8.23 24.46
C GLN A 687 -6.71 9.55 23.68
N THR A 688 -6.87 9.52 22.36
CA THR A 688 -6.57 10.69 21.50
C THR A 688 -7.63 11.03 20.44
N ILE A 689 -8.72 10.27 20.36
CA ILE A 689 -9.80 10.45 19.38
C ILE A 689 -10.70 11.68 19.63
N ASP A 690 -10.70 12.25 20.84
CA ASP A 690 -11.69 13.26 21.23
C ASP A 690 -11.75 14.45 20.24
N GLY A 691 -12.97 14.92 19.98
CA GLY A 691 -13.29 15.89 18.92
C GLY A 691 -13.69 15.25 17.58
N GLN A 692 -13.25 14.02 17.30
CA GLN A 692 -13.72 13.24 16.14
C GLN A 692 -14.97 12.42 16.49
N ASP A 693 -15.70 11.93 15.49
CA ASP A 693 -17.01 11.28 15.68
C ASP A 693 -16.93 9.75 15.68
N VAL A 694 -15.95 9.17 14.99
CA VAL A 694 -15.94 7.73 14.66
C VAL A 694 -14.60 7.09 15.05
N SER A 695 -14.67 6.03 15.85
CA SER A 695 -13.56 5.13 16.21
C SER A 695 -13.23 4.24 15.02
N ASN A 696 -12.43 4.78 14.10
CA ASN A 696 -12.04 4.13 12.86
C ASN A 696 -10.61 3.56 12.96
N PHE A 697 -10.43 2.29 12.64
CA PHE A 697 -9.11 1.65 12.64
C PHE A 697 -8.89 0.73 11.45
N GLY A 698 -7.64 0.65 10.99
CA GLY A 698 -7.19 -0.28 9.95
C GLY A 698 -6.88 -1.65 10.54
N PHE A 699 -7.27 -2.71 9.84
CA PHE A 699 -7.15 -4.10 10.28
C PHE A 699 -6.36 -4.94 9.27
N PHE A 700 -5.14 -5.30 9.65
CA PHE A 700 -4.26 -6.17 8.90
C PHE A 700 -3.53 -7.12 9.85
N SER A 701 -3.47 -8.41 9.50
CA SER A 701 -2.71 -9.41 10.24
C SER A 701 -2.20 -10.53 9.33
N THR A 702 -1.40 -11.42 9.89
CA THR A 702 -0.90 -12.61 9.20
C THR A 702 -2.04 -13.55 8.79
N PRO A 703 -1.95 -14.23 7.63
CA PRO A 703 -2.95 -15.21 7.21
C PRO A 703 -3.33 -16.20 8.32
N GLY A 704 -4.63 -16.44 8.50
CA GLY A 704 -5.19 -17.35 9.50
C GLY A 704 -5.39 -16.71 10.87
N LYS A 705 -4.43 -15.91 11.34
CA LYS A 705 -4.54 -15.19 12.62
C LYS A 705 -5.51 -14.01 12.53
N ASP A 706 -5.64 -13.40 11.36
CA ASP A 706 -6.53 -12.27 11.10
C ASP A 706 -7.96 -12.55 11.55
N ILE A 707 -8.56 -13.67 11.14
CA ILE A 707 -9.94 -14.00 11.53
C ILE A 707 -10.06 -14.22 13.05
N ASP A 708 -9.08 -14.89 13.67
CA ASP A 708 -9.12 -15.23 15.10
C ASP A 708 -9.08 -13.99 16.01
N ILE A 709 -8.25 -13.00 15.68
CA ILE A 709 -8.06 -11.82 16.53
C ILE A 709 -9.00 -10.68 16.22
N LEU A 710 -9.69 -10.71 15.07
CA LEU A 710 -10.56 -9.63 14.61
C LEU A 710 -11.60 -9.20 15.67
N PRO A 711 -12.35 -10.11 16.33
CA PRO A 711 -13.32 -9.72 17.35
C PRO A 711 -12.68 -8.98 18.53
N LEU A 712 -11.48 -9.37 18.92
CA LEU A 712 -10.73 -8.73 20.01
C LEU A 712 -10.36 -7.29 19.62
N LYS A 713 -9.93 -7.07 18.37
CA LYS A 713 -9.57 -5.74 17.88
C LYS A 713 -10.78 -4.83 17.70
N ILE A 714 -11.94 -5.39 17.31
CA ILE A 714 -13.20 -4.63 17.31
C ILE A 714 -13.56 -4.19 18.74
N ARG A 715 -13.55 -5.09 19.73
CA ARG A 715 -13.88 -4.73 21.13
C ARG A 715 -12.89 -3.73 21.72
N PHE A 716 -11.60 -3.91 21.49
CA PHE A 716 -10.57 -3.02 22.01
C PHE A 716 -10.78 -1.57 21.53
N ASN A 717 -11.23 -1.39 20.29
CA ASN A 717 -11.50 -0.09 19.68
C ASN A 717 -12.98 0.33 19.74
N ASP A 718 -13.84 -0.40 20.47
CA ASP A 718 -15.26 -0.08 20.60
C ASP A 718 -15.46 1.03 21.64
N LEU A 719 -15.67 2.25 21.15
CA LEU A 719 -15.84 3.45 21.97
C LEU A 719 -17.29 3.97 21.97
N ARG A 720 -18.27 3.11 21.65
CA ARG A 720 -19.69 3.49 21.58
C ARG A 720 -20.26 4.00 22.91
N VAL A 721 -19.69 3.57 24.03
CA VAL A 721 -20.04 4.11 25.36
C VAL A 721 -19.74 5.61 25.44
N ARG A 722 -18.68 6.08 24.77
CA ARG A 722 -18.28 7.49 24.65
C ARG A 722 -18.92 8.21 23.47
N GLY A 723 -19.94 7.61 22.84
CA GLY A 723 -20.60 8.16 21.66
C GLY A 723 -19.76 8.13 20.38
N LYS A 724 -18.68 7.33 20.35
CA LYS A 724 -17.80 7.17 19.17
C LYS A 724 -18.07 5.81 18.53
N GLY A 725 -18.81 5.80 17.42
CA GLY A 725 -19.15 4.57 16.70
C GLY A 725 -17.91 3.86 16.18
N VAL A 726 -17.85 2.53 16.25
CA VAL A 726 -16.71 1.76 15.74
C VAL A 726 -16.83 1.56 14.22
N ALA A 727 -15.70 1.64 13.52
CA ALA A 727 -15.59 1.41 12.10
C ALA A 727 -14.26 0.71 11.77
N LEU A 728 -14.26 -0.13 10.76
CA LEU A 728 -13.03 -0.66 10.17
C LEU A 728 -12.76 0.13 8.89
N GLY A 729 -11.68 0.91 8.92
CA GLY A 729 -11.36 1.86 7.86
C GLY A 729 -10.62 1.20 6.71
N GLU A 730 -9.65 0.34 6.98
CA GLU A 730 -8.96 -0.41 5.93
C GLU A 730 -8.84 -1.88 6.30
N TYR A 731 -9.15 -2.75 5.34
CA TYR A 731 -8.77 -4.16 5.38
C TYR A 731 -8.60 -4.68 3.96
N GLY A 732 -7.78 -5.70 3.79
CA GLY A 732 -7.56 -6.26 2.46
C GLY A 732 -6.45 -7.30 2.49
N VAL A 733 -6.29 -8.01 1.37
CA VAL A 733 -5.24 -9.01 1.19
C VAL A 733 -4.82 -9.10 -0.26
N LYS A 734 -3.62 -9.64 -0.50
CA LYS A 734 -3.08 -9.87 -1.84
C LYS A 734 -3.23 -11.34 -2.23
N THR A 735 -3.64 -11.57 -3.47
CA THR A 735 -3.67 -12.91 -4.09
C THR A 735 -2.57 -13.12 -5.13
N HIS A 736 -1.73 -12.10 -5.34
CA HIS A 736 -0.65 -12.14 -6.33
C HIS A 736 0.54 -13.00 -5.84
N PRO A 737 1.01 -13.99 -6.62
CA PRO A 737 2.00 -14.97 -6.17
C PRO A 737 3.37 -14.37 -5.80
N ALA A 738 3.70 -13.18 -6.30
CA ALA A 738 4.92 -12.48 -5.91
C ALA A 738 5.03 -12.21 -4.39
N TRP A 739 3.92 -12.24 -3.66
CA TRP A 739 3.87 -12.11 -2.21
C TRP A 739 4.04 -13.42 -1.44
N SER A 740 4.73 -14.39 -2.01
CA SER A 740 5.19 -15.60 -1.33
C SER A 740 6.31 -15.31 -0.31
N VAL A 741 6.44 -16.15 0.73
CA VAL A 741 7.54 -16.08 1.71
C VAL A 741 8.90 -16.25 1.02
N GLU A 742 8.95 -17.09 -0.02
CA GLU A 742 10.15 -17.35 -0.84
C GLU A 742 10.67 -16.09 -1.55
N ASN A 743 9.76 -15.18 -1.90
CA ASN A 743 10.09 -13.87 -2.48
C ASN A 743 10.35 -12.79 -1.42
N GLY A 744 10.24 -13.12 -0.13
CA GLY A 744 10.52 -12.22 1.00
C GLY A 744 9.30 -11.52 1.58
N ALA A 745 8.08 -11.99 1.28
CA ALA A 745 6.88 -11.46 1.93
C ALA A 745 6.86 -11.83 3.41
N THR A 746 6.40 -10.91 4.25
CA THR A 746 6.30 -11.09 5.70
C THR A 746 4.98 -10.51 6.21
N ASP A 747 4.57 -10.93 7.39
CA ASP A 747 3.37 -10.44 8.07
C ASP A 747 2.09 -10.51 7.20
N TYR A 748 1.24 -9.49 7.26
CA TYR A 748 0.01 -9.36 6.49
C TYR A 748 0.24 -9.19 4.97
N HIS A 749 1.48 -9.01 4.51
CA HIS A 749 1.76 -8.99 3.08
C HIS A 749 1.76 -10.39 2.46
N ILE A 750 1.85 -11.46 3.25
CA ILE A 750 1.88 -12.83 2.71
C ILE A 750 0.64 -13.09 1.85
N VAL A 751 0.89 -13.64 0.65
CA VAL A 751 -0.13 -13.99 -0.35
C VAL A 751 -1.15 -14.96 0.23
N ARG A 752 -2.41 -14.79 -0.17
CA ARG A 752 -3.50 -15.72 0.12
C ARG A 752 -4.09 -16.30 -1.16
N SER A 753 -4.73 -17.45 -1.02
CA SER A 753 -5.68 -17.95 -2.00
C SER A 753 -6.90 -17.03 -2.10
N GLU A 754 -7.63 -17.14 -3.21
CA GLU A 754 -8.87 -16.38 -3.40
C GLU A 754 -9.97 -16.80 -2.43
N GLU A 755 -9.98 -18.07 -2.02
CA GLU A 755 -10.89 -18.58 -1.00
C GLU A 755 -10.62 -17.93 0.36
N GLU A 756 -9.35 -17.85 0.78
CA GLU A 756 -8.96 -17.14 2.01
C GLU A 756 -9.30 -15.63 1.93
N GLN A 757 -9.14 -15.00 0.77
CA GLN A 757 -9.60 -13.61 0.57
C GLN A 757 -11.12 -13.49 0.77
N ILE A 758 -11.91 -14.38 0.18
CA ILE A 758 -13.37 -14.40 0.33
C ILE A 758 -13.75 -14.62 1.81
N GLN A 759 -13.09 -15.55 2.49
CA GLN A 759 -13.34 -15.85 3.91
C GLN A 759 -13.07 -14.63 4.79
N LEU A 760 -11.97 -13.91 4.56
CA LEU A 760 -11.68 -12.69 5.30
C LEU A 760 -12.73 -11.60 5.06
N PHE A 761 -13.08 -11.33 3.79
CA PHE A 761 -14.07 -10.31 3.45
C PHE A 761 -15.47 -10.63 3.99
N MET A 762 -15.82 -11.92 4.07
CA MET A 762 -17.03 -12.36 4.76
C MET A 762 -16.92 -12.15 6.27
N ALA A 763 -15.83 -12.61 6.89
CA ALA A 763 -15.62 -12.51 8.33
C ALA A 763 -15.64 -11.05 8.81
N VAL A 764 -14.92 -10.15 8.13
CA VAL A 764 -14.85 -8.72 8.47
C VAL A 764 -16.24 -8.11 8.53
N ALA A 765 -17.04 -8.22 7.47
CA ALA A 765 -18.37 -7.61 7.44
C ALA A 765 -19.34 -8.23 8.47
N HIS A 766 -19.28 -9.55 8.69
CA HIS A 766 -20.16 -10.22 9.66
C HIS A 766 -19.80 -9.86 11.11
N TYR A 767 -18.51 -9.93 11.47
CA TYR A 767 -18.06 -9.56 12.81
C TYR A 767 -18.27 -8.06 13.06
N ALA A 768 -17.91 -7.20 12.10
CA ALA A 768 -18.10 -5.77 12.23
C ALA A 768 -19.58 -5.42 12.49
N LEU A 769 -20.50 -5.90 11.65
CA LEU A 769 -21.93 -5.64 11.86
C LEU A 769 -22.44 -6.24 13.17
N GLY A 770 -22.13 -7.52 13.44
CA GLY A 770 -22.61 -8.24 14.62
C GLY A 770 -22.11 -7.65 15.93
N MET A 771 -20.93 -7.04 15.92
CA MET A 771 -20.35 -6.33 17.07
C MET A 771 -20.71 -4.84 17.07
N GLY A 772 -21.46 -4.38 16.07
CA GLY A 772 -22.13 -3.09 16.02
C GLY A 772 -21.30 -1.95 15.44
N ALA A 773 -20.38 -2.24 14.53
CA ALA A 773 -19.72 -1.25 13.69
C ALA A 773 -20.67 -0.54 12.74
N GLY A 774 -20.36 0.72 12.40
CA GLY A 774 -21.12 1.54 11.46
C GLY A 774 -20.60 1.51 10.02
N LYS A 775 -19.34 1.07 9.81
CA LYS A 775 -18.70 1.01 8.49
C LYS A 775 -17.67 -0.12 8.42
N VAL A 776 -17.54 -0.74 7.25
CA VAL A 776 -16.34 -1.47 6.79
C VAL A 776 -15.87 -0.91 5.46
N GLN A 777 -14.56 -0.91 5.22
CA GLN A 777 -13.99 -0.36 4.00
C GLN A 777 -12.74 -1.13 3.58
N ASN A 778 -12.68 -1.51 2.30
CA ASN A 778 -11.60 -2.32 1.77
C ASN A 778 -10.51 -1.48 1.11
N TRP A 779 -9.26 -1.90 1.32
CA TRP A 779 -8.09 -1.44 0.59
C TRP A 779 -7.85 -2.42 -0.57
N CYS A 780 -8.16 -2.08 -1.83
CA CYS A 780 -8.66 -0.81 -2.37
C CYS A 780 -9.68 -1.04 -3.53
N LEU A 781 -10.08 -0.02 -4.28
CA LEU A 781 -11.09 -0.17 -5.35
C LEU A 781 -10.61 -1.09 -6.46
N GLN A 782 -9.50 -0.73 -7.13
CA GLN A 782 -8.98 -1.47 -8.27
C GLN A 782 -7.47 -1.64 -8.14
N ASP A 783 -6.95 -2.73 -8.70
CA ASP A 783 -5.52 -2.92 -8.83
C ASP A 783 -4.94 -1.79 -9.69
N ALA A 784 -3.88 -1.14 -9.22
CA ALA A 784 -3.24 -0.10 -10.00
C ALA A 784 -2.63 -0.70 -11.27
N GLN A 785 -2.66 0.07 -12.36
CA GLN A 785 -1.99 -0.28 -13.61
C GLN A 785 -0.67 0.48 -13.81
N ASP A 786 -0.44 1.55 -13.05
CA ASP A 786 0.82 2.31 -13.10
C ASP A 786 1.99 1.49 -12.52
N SER A 787 1.67 0.63 -11.56
CA SER A 787 2.56 -0.33 -10.89
C SER A 787 1.71 -1.52 -10.44
N VAL A 788 2.34 -2.65 -10.10
CA VAL A 788 1.58 -3.81 -9.58
C VAL A 788 1.23 -3.56 -8.11
N PHE A 789 -0.04 -3.22 -7.88
CA PHE A 789 -0.61 -2.93 -6.56
C PHE A 789 -1.91 -3.75 -6.36
N PRO A 790 -1.82 -5.06 -6.06
CA PRO A 790 -2.90 -6.02 -6.28
C PRO A 790 -3.83 -6.18 -5.05
N TRP A 791 -4.37 -5.06 -4.58
CA TRP A 791 -5.26 -4.99 -3.41
C TRP A 791 -6.75 -4.83 -3.79
N GLY A 792 -7.03 -4.52 -5.05
CA GLY A 792 -8.33 -4.07 -5.55
C GLY A 792 -9.45 -5.10 -5.51
N LEU A 793 -10.70 -4.63 -5.48
CA LEU A 793 -11.90 -5.41 -5.87
C LEU A 793 -11.95 -5.70 -7.37
N PHE A 794 -11.36 -4.82 -8.17
CA PHE A 794 -11.27 -4.95 -9.62
C PHE A 794 -9.82 -5.22 -10.06
N TYR A 795 -9.68 -6.00 -11.12
CA TYR A 795 -8.40 -6.25 -11.77
C TYR A 795 -7.83 -4.98 -12.45
N PRO A 796 -6.53 -4.94 -12.84
CA PRO A 796 -5.96 -3.76 -13.48
C PRO A 796 -6.44 -3.59 -14.94
N ASN A 797 -6.19 -2.41 -15.50
CA ASN A 797 -6.51 -1.98 -16.87
C ASN A 797 -7.99 -1.88 -17.26
N GLN A 798 -8.84 -2.68 -16.63
CA GLN A 798 -10.29 -2.70 -16.85
C GLN A 798 -10.99 -2.94 -15.52
N LEU A 799 -12.18 -2.36 -15.33
CA LEU A 799 -13.02 -2.57 -14.15
C LEU A 799 -13.70 -3.96 -14.18
N ILE A 800 -12.92 -5.02 -14.35
CA ILE A 800 -13.41 -6.41 -14.29
C ILE A 800 -13.42 -6.85 -12.83
N PRO A 801 -14.59 -7.20 -12.26
CA PRO A 801 -14.69 -7.56 -10.86
C PRO A 801 -14.03 -8.91 -10.58
N LYS A 802 -13.22 -8.93 -9.52
CA LYS A 802 -12.79 -10.17 -8.85
C LYS A 802 -13.97 -10.83 -8.15
N ASP A 803 -13.82 -12.09 -7.76
CA ASP A 803 -14.91 -12.84 -7.13
C ASP A 803 -15.30 -12.23 -5.78
N VAL A 804 -14.31 -11.68 -5.06
CA VAL A 804 -14.51 -10.95 -3.81
C VAL A 804 -15.39 -9.69 -3.98
N ALA A 805 -15.41 -9.04 -5.14
CA ALA A 805 -16.28 -7.89 -5.38
C ALA A 805 -17.77 -8.27 -5.34
N TYR A 806 -18.12 -9.46 -5.83
CA TYR A 806 -19.49 -9.98 -5.73
C TYR A 806 -19.87 -10.35 -4.31
N VAL A 807 -18.91 -10.87 -3.53
CA VAL A 807 -19.09 -11.15 -2.11
C VAL A 807 -19.37 -9.85 -1.36
N HIS A 808 -18.55 -8.82 -1.57
CA HIS A 808 -18.73 -7.50 -0.97
C HIS A 808 -20.09 -6.89 -1.33
N ARG A 809 -20.48 -6.93 -2.61
CA ARG A 809 -21.80 -6.49 -3.08
C ARG A 809 -22.95 -7.20 -2.39
N ASN A 810 -22.91 -8.53 -2.36
CA ASN A 810 -24.01 -9.32 -1.81
C ASN A 810 -24.18 -9.05 -0.31
N GLN A 811 -23.06 -8.92 0.43
CA GLN A 811 -23.09 -8.53 1.84
C GLN A 811 -23.71 -7.14 2.02
N SER A 812 -23.23 -6.11 1.29
CA SER A 812 -23.81 -4.77 1.35
C SER A 812 -25.32 -4.77 1.09
N LEU A 813 -25.79 -5.48 0.07
CA LEU A 813 -27.22 -5.59 -0.24
C LEU A 813 -28.03 -6.24 0.90
N ILE A 814 -27.54 -7.34 1.48
CA ILE A 814 -28.21 -8.01 2.59
C ILE A 814 -28.28 -7.09 3.81
N TRP A 815 -27.19 -6.41 4.16
CA TRP A 815 -27.12 -5.58 5.36
C TRP A 815 -27.96 -4.31 5.29
N ARG A 816 -28.27 -3.81 4.09
CA ARG A 816 -29.22 -2.71 3.87
C ARG A 816 -30.66 -3.02 4.31
N HIS A 817 -31.00 -4.27 4.58
CA HIS A 817 -32.30 -4.64 5.17
C HIS A 817 -32.39 -4.39 6.67
N PHE A 818 -31.25 -4.13 7.33
CA PHE A 818 -31.19 -3.83 8.75
C PHE A 818 -30.99 -2.32 8.96
N SER A 819 -31.37 -1.84 10.13
CA SER A 819 -31.06 -0.48 10.60
C SER A 819 -30.34 -0.64 11.94
N PRO A 820 -29.03 -0.39 12.01
CA PRO A 820 -28.29 -0.58 13.25
C PRO A 820 -28.81 0.35 14.35
N ARG A 821 -28.84 -0.16 15.59
CA ARG A 821 -29.24 0.57 16.79
C ARG A 821 -28.35 0.15 17.93
N TYR A 822 -27.81 1.13 18.65
CA TYR A 822 -27.01 0.85 19.84
C TYR A 822 -27.94 0.56 21.02
N VAL A 823 -27.68 -0.58 21.67
CA VAL A 823 -28.30 -0.97 22.93
C VAL A 823 -27.15 -1.30 23.86
N ALA A 824 -27.02 -0.56 24.96
CA ALA A 824 -25.94 -0.80 25.92
C ALA A 824 -26.20 -2.13 26.65
N PRO A 825 -25.23 -3.06 26.69
CA PRO A 825 -25.34 -4.28 27.48
C PRO A 825 -25.20 -3.97 28.99
N GLU A 826 -25.69 -4.89 29.81
CA GLU A 826 -25.63 -4.77 31.28
C GLU A 826 -24.22 -4.97 31.86
N LEU A 827 -23.29 -5.54 31.08
CA LEU A 827 -21.90 -5.75 31.44
C LEU A 827 -20.98 -4.78 30.70
N THR A 828 -20.10 -4.14 31.44
CA THR A 828 -19.05 -3.27 30.90
C THR A 828 -17.67 -3.81 31.26
N VAL A 829 -16.75 -3.82 30.31
CA VAL A 829 -15.33 -4.12 30.56
C VAL A 829 -14.54 -2.82 30.61
N CYS A 830 -13.81 -2.61 31.70
CA CYS A 830 -12.95 -1.45 31.91
C CYS A 830 -11.52 -1.74 31.43
N VAL A 831 -11.05 -1.08 30.37
CA VAL A 831 -9.68 -1.20 29.86
C VAL A 831 -8.71 -0.45 30.80
N PRO A 832 -7.64 -1.10 31.31
CA PRO A 832 -6.64 -0.47 32.17
C PRO A 832 -5.70 0.44 31.37
N ASN A 833 -6.09 1.69 31.04
CA ASN A 833 -5.19 2.56 30.26
C ASN A 833 -3.90 2.85 31.00
N ASN A 834 -3.96 3.08 32.31
CA ASN A 834 -2.75 3.37 33.08
C ASN A 834 -1.74 2.22 33.07
N LEU A 835 -2.18 0.96 32.90
CA LEU A 835 -1.29 -0.20 32.82
C LEU A 835 -0.59 -0.29 31.45
N ARG A 836 -1.14 0.38 30.44
CA ARG A 836 -0.59 0.45 29.08
C ARG A 836 0.43 1.57 28.91
N LEU A 837 0.81 2.27 29.98
CA LEU A 837 1.83 3.31 29.96
C LEU A 837 3.11 2.81 30.66
N GLY A 838 4.27 3.21 30.16
CA GLY A 838 5.58 2.84 30.70
C GLY A 838 6.26 1.68 29.95
N ASN A 839 7.21 1.04 30.61
CA ASN A 839 8.10 0.03 30.02
C ASN A 839 7.43 -1.31 29.65
N PHE A 840 6.18 -1.54 30.04
CA PHE A 840 5.46 -2.80 29.81
C PHE A 840 4.07 -2.57 29.19
N GLU A 841 3.97 -1.63 28.25
CA GLU A 841 2.70 -1.22 27.61
C GLU A 841 1.83 -2.39 27.08
N ALA A 842 2.47 -3.46 26.60
CA ALA A 842 1.78 -4.63 26.06
C ALA A 842 0.94 -5.37 27.10
N VAL A 843 1.36 -5.38 28.38
CA VAL A 843 0.66 -6.11 29.45
C VAL A 843 -0.77 -5.61 29.62
N GLY A 844 -0.99 -4.30 29.59
CA GLY A 844 -2.32 -3.74 29.71
C GLY A 844 -3.24 -4.08 28.53
N ARG A 845 -2.71 -4.27 27.32
CA ARG A 845 -3.49 -4.81 26.18
C ARG A 845 -3.80 -6.28 26.38
N ASP A 846 -2.81 -7.09 26.71
CA ASP A 846 -2.96 -8.55 26.80
C ASP A 846 -3.99 -8.95 27.86
N VAL A 847 -4.07 -8.20 28.95
CA VAL A 847 -5.10 -8.42 29.98
C VAL A 847 -6.51 -8.12 29.46
N ALA A 848 -6.69 -7.03 28.72
CA ALA A 848 -7.98 -6.71 28.10
C ALA A 848 -8.36 -7.76 27.05
N ASP A 849 -7.43 -8.14 26.16
CA ASP A 849 -7.63 -9.16 25.12
C ASP A 849 -8.08 -10.50 25.74
N ARG A 850 -7.46 -10.97 26.83
CA ARG A 850 -7.87 -12.21 27.53
C ARG A 850 -9.26 -12.14 28.13
N CYS A 851 -9.63 -10.97 28.69
CA CYS A 851 -10.97 -10.74 29.21
C CYS A 851 -12.00 -10.81 28.06
N PHE A 852 -11.73 -10.12 26.96
CA PHE A 852 -12.58 -10.14 25.77
C PHE A 852 -12.71 -11.55 25.20
N GLU A 853 -11.61 -12.27 25.03
CA GLU A 853 -11.57 -13.65 24.54
C GLU A 853 -12.45 -14.56 25.41
N THR A 854 -12.33 -14.45 26.74
CA THR A 854 -13.13 -15.24 27.68
C THR A 854 -14.62 -14.93 27.53
N LEU A 855 -15.01 -13.64 27.50
CA LEU A 855 -16.42 -13.23 27.41
C LEU A 855 -17.04 -13.59 26.05
N LEU A 856 -16.28 -13.42 24.97
CA LEU A 856 -16.69 -13.83 23.62
C LEU A 856 -16.86 -15.35 23.54
N GLY A 857 -15.94 -16.13 24.12
CA GLY A 857 -16.04 -17.59 24.21
C GLY A 857 -17.22 -18.08 25.07
N LEU A 858 -17.65 -17.28 26.05
CA LEU A 858 -18.85 -17.52 26.85
C LEU A 858 -20.14 -17.02 26.16
N HIS A 859 -20.04 -16.44 24.96
CA HIS A 859 -21.14 -15.81 24.22
C HIS A 859 -21.89 -14.73 25.04
N TYR A 860 -21.19 -14.01 25.90
CA TYR A 860 -21.76 -12.94 26.71
C TYR A 860 -21.56 -11.59 26.03
N ASP A 861 -22.60 -10.75 25.98
CA ASP A 861 -22.51 -9.41 25.39
C ASP A 861 -22.02 -8.37 26.41
N PHE A 862 -21.13 -7.49 25.95
CA PHE A 862 -20.51 -6.47 26.79
C PHE A 862 -20.08 -5.27 25.95
N ASN A 863 -20.02 -4.10 26.59
CA ASN A 863 -19.42 -2.90 26.02
C ASN A 863 -18.10 -2.62 26.72
N VAL A 864 -17.33 -1.71 26.12
CA VAL A 864 -15.99 -1.38 26.58
C VAL A 864 -15.93 0.08 26.94
N ILE A 865 -15.26 0.38 28.05
CA ILE A 865 -14.92 1.72 28.48
C ILE A 865 -13.51 1.71 29.06
N ASP A 866 -12.83 2.84 29.08
CA ASP A 866 -11.52 2.94 29.68
C ASP A 866 -11.54 3.64 31.05
N ASP A 867 -10.50 3.39 31.85
CA ASP A 867 -10.40 3.84 33.24
C ASP A 867 -10.28 5.37 33.43
N HIS A 868 -10.10 6.15 32.35
CA HIS A 868 -10.17 7.62 32.38
C HIS A 868 -11.59 8.14 32.13
N HIS A 869 -12.48 7.34 31.53
CA HIS A 869 -13.80 7.75 31.08
C HIS A 869 -14.96 7.10 31.86
N LEU A 870 -14.72 6.57 33.06
CA LEU A 870 -15.75 5.94 33.90
C LEU A 870 -16.97 6.82 34.24
N ALA A 871 -16.96 8.12 33.94
CA ALA A 871 -18.13 8.97 34.07
C ALA A 871 -19.19 8.68 32.99
N ASP A 872 -18.79 8.09 31.87
CA ASP A 872 -19.67 7.79 30.73
C ASP A 872 -20.27 6.37 30.80
N VAL A 873 -20.07 5.66 31.92
CA VAL A 873 -20.67 4.34 32.13
C VAL A 873 -22.21 4.45 32.02
N PRO A 874 -22.87 3.61 31.20
CA PRO A 874 -24.32 3.65 31.06
C PRO A 874 -25.05 3.43 32.38
N ASP A 875 -26.16 4.14 32.59
CA ASP A 875 -26.96 4.04 33.82
C ASP A 875 -27.52 2.63 34.06
N ASP A 876 -27.74 1.86 32.98
CA ASP A 876 -28.26 0.49 33.05
C ASP A 876 -27.20 -0.58 33.34
N THR A 877 -25.90 -0.21 33.41
CA THR A 877 -24.81 -1.15 33.73
C THR A 877 -25.04 -1.80 35.10
N LYS A 878 -25.04 -3.13 35.13
CA LYS A 878 -25.20 -3.95 36.35
C LYS A 878 -23.88 -4.46 36.87
N ALA A 879 -22.90 -4.69 35.99
CA ALA A 879 -21.59 -5.16 36.37
C ALA A 879 -20.48 -4.50 35.55
N ILE A 880 -19.32 -4.30 36.18
CA ILE A 880 -18.08 -3.89 35.53
C ILE A 880 -17.01 -4.94 35.83
N ILE A 881 -16.37 -5.46 34.79
CA ILE A 881 -15.13 -6.22 34.94
C ILE A 881 -13.97 -5.27 34.71
N TYR A 882 -13.13 -5.12 35.72
CA TYR A 882 -11.85 -4.43 35.61
C TYR A 882 -10.71 -5.45 35.75
N PRO A 883 -10.23 -6.05 34.65
CA PRO A 883 -9.43 -7.28 34.71
C PRO A 883 -8.03 -7.15 35.33
N SER A 884 -7.53 -5.93 35.56
CA SER A 884 -6.25 -5.71 36.26
C SER A 884 -6.13 -4.26 36.76
N PRO A 885 -6.66 -3.93 37.94
CA PRO A 885 -6.65 -2.58 38.50
C PRO A 885 -5.31 -2.17 39.16
N PHE A 886 -4.18 -2.80 38.82
CA PHE A 886 -2.88 -2.56 39.49
C PHE A 886 -2.38 -1.11 39.42
N SER A 887 -2.75 -0.36 38.38
CA SER A 887 -2.33 1.03 38.15
C SER A 887 -3.50 2.02 38.24
N LEU A 888 -4.55 1.65 38.98
CA LEU A 888 -5.71 2.48 39.25
C LEU A 888 -5.30 3.81 39.90
N GLY A 889 -5.78 4.93 39.34
CA GLY A 889 -5.64 6.25 39.98
C GLY A 889 -6.72 6.50 41.03
N ASP A 890 -6.46 7.42 41.97
CA ASP A 890 -7.39 7.74 43.06
C ASP A 890 -8.79 8.17 42.56
N GLU A 891 -8.85 8.95 41.48
CA GLU A 891 -10.13 9.36 40.89
C GLU A 891 -10.92 8.16 40.35
N THR A 892 -10.26 7.28 39.58
CA THR A 892 -10.87 6.06 39.05
C THR A 892 -11.37 5.18 40.21
N TYR A 893 -10.60 5.04 41.30
CA TYR A 893 -11.01 4.31 42.50
C TYR A 893 -12.30 4.89 43.10
N GLN A 894 -12.35 6.20 43.31
CA GLN A 894 -13.54 6.85 43.89
C GLN A 894 -14.78 6.72 42.99
N ARG A 895 -14.60 6.75 41.67
CA ARG A 895 -15.68 6.52 40.71
C ARG A 895 -16.21 5.09 40.78
N LEU A 896 -15.34 4.08 40.77
CA LEU A 896 -15.74 2.67 40.93
C LEU A 896 -16.45 2.43 42.27
N LEU A 897 -15.96 3.03 43.36
CA LEU A 897 -16.59 2.95 44.67
C LEU A 897 -17.99 3.58 44.68
N THR A 898 -18.16 4.70 43.97
CA THR A 898 -19.47 5.36 43.81
C THR A 898 -20.44 4.48 43.04
N LEU A 899 -20.00 3.87 41.94
CA LEU A 899 -20.80 2.92 41.15
C LEU A 899 -21.19 1.69 41.99
N SER A 900 -20.24 1.14 42.76
CA SER A 900 -20.51 0.02 43.66
C SER A 900 -21.55 0.35 44.72
N ARG A 901 -21.48 1.54 45.34
CA ARG A 901 -22.48 2.02 46.30
C ARG A 901 -23.87 2.24 45.68
N LYS A 902 -23.95 2.47 44.36
CA LYS A 902 -25.20 2.53 43.60
C LYS A 902 -25.74 1.16 43.20
N GLY A 903 -25.04 0.07 43.53
CA GLY A 903 -25.48 -1.31 43.28
C GLY A 903 -24.84 -1.97 42.05
N VAL A 904 -23.84 -1.35 41.41
CA VAL A 904 -23.08 -1.98 40.30
C VAL A 904 -22.07 -2.97 40.87
N HIS A 905 -22.06 -4.21 40.36
CA HIS A 905 -21.10 -5.22 40.76
C HIS A 905 -19.74 -4.98 40.09
N ILE A 906 -18.68 -4.77 40.88
CA ILE A 906 -17.33 -4.57 40.34
C ILE A 906 -16.53 -5.85 40.54
N LEU A 907 -16.12 -6.48 39.45
CA LEU A 907 -15.24 -7.65 39.43
C LEU A 907 -13.83 -7.18 39.11
N VAL A 908 -12.88 -7.42 40.02
CA VAL A 908 -11.46 -6.99 39.93
C VAL A 908 -10.51 -8.17 39.96
#